data_AF-A0A7X6D808-F1
#
_entry.id   AF-A0A7X6D808-F1
#
_cell.length_a   1.000
_cell.length_b   1.000
_cell.length_c   1.000
_cell.angle_alpha   90.00
_cell.angle_beta   90.00
_cell.angle_gamma   90.00
#
_symmetry.space_group_name_H-M   'P 1'
#
loop_
_entity.id
_entity.type
_entity.pdbx_description
1 polymer ?
#
loop_
_entity_poly.entity_id
_entity_poly.type
_entity_poly.pdbx_seq_one_letter_code
_entity_poly.pdbx_strand_id
1 'polypeptide(L)'
;MAREYIESEDLLNTGRKKLNRSIDKSYDAEETSVQALKDANALGNQAINDANKLGNESLLIANTSNLKADEAVKKSEITDKKLETLVIESGTSDAEVIIAREDIQGKIHESLGKRIDEIERKSEIKKTVRYEEFGINTKPKFYNALTDKYYLDKEFNEEYLIDDAPILKKIHQEIIENNLTIDDKNCHFVLKSCVGIPIPENYSNVGGVFHVDSKALVKDFAIANSMLFPVSTVTQGFKSISDINIIKKIHSKLSKNKKVDFSEFEFLKNKLVIVKDVNDVVGIRSKYGEGSYKKTDFFITDSNGISISDCGWDFNNITDVTFKSVDTHYSEINLGTIALNNNLAYGKLKNPVFESSRSRIKLTVNVLIENGVEQSENDAHSNGTIYFKDGGLVEINDSELTPCKLIRNEKGETVSSYTLGAYNIDGLKLKNVKAVGNLEQGFWGFMGSNFIKNLETIDSNVNRIDVHFYLRNITGRNTEIGDFGILFAGSGIAKFDNINSNSFTVIQTRDDYGCYWDGDIIIENLNWSIPKNGMKTTEANLVSFSDVLNVDHGYDFIFGRNIYIEKVNINFNEPNESIYLNLVRNTYNKTLNARQVYYPDNIIVKQVKINGRKTGVNQYLAIKDPENAANYSKDKNIYYNQRHFVNVLKHNANYIFEDVDTLNKDADNTNQLDACIRLMTSDVSKYTENSLLPKITLEGISQVYLAPNRARADIEVNNSDTSLVVGYFGGDALSCVRLNGGSIQPDLAKLTDVIQMTGGLFEMNGVTVKPIKISGNVNLDDTMSKLGFFTAVANATAVTFKYGNYTGVDLDPRILSHMDSFATKAATDKVFSELKSNRLTRYWEATGNGYTI
;
A
#
# COMPACT_ATOMS: atom_id res chain seq x y z
N MET A 1 -12.59 81.34 -81.61
CA MET A 1 -11.37 81.24 -82.46
C MET A 1 -10.09 81.68 -81.74
N ALA A 2 -9.76 82.96 -81.53
CA ALA A 2 -8.49 83.32 -80.85
C ALA A 2 -8.44 82.97 -79.34
N ARG A 3 -9.57 83.06 -78.63
CA ARG A 3 -9.68 82.69 -77.19
C ARG A 3 -9.55 81.19 -76.94
N GLU A 4 -10.15 80.37 -77.82
CA GLU A 4 -10.12 78.90 -77.72
C GLU A 4 -8.73 78.31 -78.01
N TYR A 5 -7.90 78.98 -78.83
CA TYR A 5 -6.53 78.51 -79.08
C TYR A 5 -5.63 78.71 -77.86
N ILE A 6 -5.73 79.87 -77.20
CA ILE A 6 -4.94 80.20 -75.99
C ILE A 6 -5.33 79.29 -74.82
N GLU A 7 -6.63 79.03 -74.61
CA GLU A 7 -7.09 78.11 -73.56
C GLU A 7 -6.61 76.66 -73.80
N SER A 8 -6.51 76.22 -75.06
CA SER A 8 -6.00 74.88 -75.40
C SER A 8 -4.49 74.74 -75.14
N GLU A 9 -3.71 75.79 -75.37
CA GLU A 9 -2.25 75.80 -75.19
C GLU A 9 -1.87 75.85 -73.70
N ASP A 10 -2.62 76.60 -72.89
CA ASP A 10 -2.46 76.63 -71.42
C ASP A 10 -2.84 75.29 -70.77
N LEU A 11 -3.88 74.61 -71.25
CA LEU A 11 -4.25 73.27 -70.79
C LEU A 11 -3.15 72.23 -71.11
N LEU A 12 -2.58 72.27 -72.32
CA LEU A 12 -1.48 71.39 -72.73
C LEU A 12 -0.19 71.65 -71.92
N ASN A 13 0.15 72.92 -71.69
CA ASN A 13 1.32 73.27 -70.90
C ASN A 13 1.16 72.93 -69.41
N THR A 14 -0.05 73.06 -68.88
CA THR A 14 -0.38 72.64 -67.51
C THR A 14 -0.32 71.11 -67.38
N GLY A 15 -0.82 70.37 -68.39
CA GLY A 15 -0.72 68.92 -68.47
C GLY A 15 0.73 68.43 -68.51
N ARG A 16 1.58 69.02 -69.35
CA ARG A 16 3.02 68.71 -69.42
C ARG A 16 3.74 68.99 -68.11
N LYS A 17 3.48 70.12 -67.46
CA LYS A 17 4.08 70.44 -66.16
C LYS A 17 3.68 69.44 -65.08
N LYS A 18 2.42 68.97 -65.06
CA LYS A 18 1.97 67.93 -64.11
C LYS A 18 2.62 66.58 -64.40
N LEU A 19 2.72 66.19 -65.67
CA LEU A 19 3.35 64.93 -66.07
C LEU A 19 4.85 64.91 -65.71
N ASN A 20 5.59 65.97 -66.02
CA ASN A 20 7.01 66.06 -65.67
C ASN A 20 7.21 66.03 -64.16
N ARG A 21 6.38 66.73 -63.37
CA ARG A 21 6.43 66.64 -61.90
C ARG A 21 6.17 65.24 -61.37
N SER A 22 5.30 64.47 -62.01
CA SER A 22 5.04 63.08 -61.63
C SER A 22 6.19 62.16 -62.02
N ILE A 23 6.84 62.39 -63.17
CA ILE A 23 8.02 61.65 -63.61
C ILE A 23 9.20 61.95 -62.68
N ASP A 24 9.47 63.22 -62.37
CA ASP A 24 10.55 63.62 -61.46
C ASP A 24 10.36 63.01 -60.07
N LYS A 25 9.13 63.04 -59.53
CA LYS A 25 8.82 62.36 -58.26
C LYS A 25 8.99 60.85 -58.31
N SER A 26 8.74 60.23 -59.46
CA SER A 26 8.95 58.79 -59.64
C SER A 26 10.45 58.47 -59.70
N TYR A 27 11.25 59.30 -60.37
CA TYR A 27 12.70 59.18 -60.40
C TYR A 27 13.32 59.39 -59.02
N ASP A 28 12.90 60.42 -58.29
CA ASP A 28 13.36 60.67 -56.91
C ASP A 28 13.00 59.51 -55.98
N ALA A 29 11.81 58.93 -56.14
CA ALA A 29 11.38 57.77 -55.36
C ALA A 29 12.18 56.50 -55.71
N GLU A 30 12.51 56.29 -56.99
CA GLU A 30 13.35 55.18 -57.44
C GLU A 30 14.79 55.36 -56.93
N GLU A 31 15.37 56.55 -57.04
CA GLU A 31 16.72 56.85 -56.55
C GLU A 31 16.82 56.69 -55.04
N THR A 32 15.80 57.15 -54.29
CA THR A 32 15.69 56.95 -52.84
C THR A 32 15.59 55.46 -52.48
N SER A 33 14.83 54.68 -53.25
CA SER A 33 14.67 53.24 -53.03
C SER A 33 15.95 52.47 -53.33
N VAL A 34 16.67 52.85 -54.40
CA VAL A 34 17.97 52.28 -54.74
C VAL A 34 19.02 52.61 -53.69
N GLN A 35 19.02 53.83 -53.15
CA GLN A 35 19.93 54.21 -52.08
C GLN A 35 19.61 53.46 -50.78
N ALA A 36 18.33 53.32 -50.42
CA ALA A 36 17.91 52.53 -49.27
C ALA A 36 18.32 51.04 -49.39
N LEU A 37 18.25 50.46 -50.59
CA LEU A 37 18.73 49.10 -50.86
C LEU A 37 20.25 48.97 -50.72
N LYS A 38 21.02 49.98 -51.18
CA LYS A 38 22.47 50.02 -51.00
C LYS A 38 22.84 50.12 -49.52
N ASP A 39 22.15 50.97 -48.77
CA ASP A 39 22.39 51.15 -47.34
C ASP A 39 22.01 49.89 -46.55
N ALA A 40 20.89 49.24 -46.89
CA ALA A 40 20.48 47.97 -46.30
C ALA A 40 21.48 46.85 -46.59
N ASN A 41 22.01 46.77 -47.81
CA ASN A 41 23.06 45.80 -48.16
C ASN A 41 24.39 46.11 -47.45
N ALA A 42 24.76 47.38 -47.29
CA ALA A 42 25.95 47.78 -46.56
C ALA A 42 25.83 47.38 -45.07
N LEU A 43 24.68 47.65 -44.45
CA LEU A 43 24.37 47.23 -43.08
C LEU A 43 24.34 45.71 -42.93
N GLY A 44 23.74 45.00 -43.90
CA GLY A 44 23.70 43.54 -43.92
C GLY A 44 25.11 42.93 -44.02
N ASN A 45 25.96 43.46 -44.89
CA ASN A 45 27.35 43.02 -45.03
C ASN A 45 28.18 43.35 -43.79
N GLN A 46 27.94 44.50 -43.16
CA GLN A 46 28.59 44.86 -41.90
C GLN A 46 28.15 43.91 -40.77
N ALA A 47 26.86 43.60 -40.66
CA ALA A 47 26.34 42.64 -39.68
C ALA A 47 26.90 41.22 -39.90
N ILE A 48 27.06 40.79 -41.16
CA ILE A 48 27.70 39.50 -41.49
C ILE A 48 29.18 39.51 -41.08
N ASN A 49 29.90 40.61 -41.33
CA ASN A 49 31.30 40.74 -40.95
C ASN A 49 31.47 40.77 -39.42
N ASP A 50 30.60 41.48 -38.71
CA ASP A 50 30.59 41.52 -37.24
C ASP A 50 30.24 40.15 -36.65
N ALA A 51 29.27 39.45 -37.24
CA ALA A 51 28.91 38.08 -36.84
C ALA A 51 30.07 37.09 -37.09
N ASN A 52 30.75 37.20 -38.22
CA ASN A 52 31.93 36.39 -38.53
C ASN A 52 33.10 36.71 -37.59
N LYS A 53 33.29 37.98 -37.24
CA LYS A 53 34.32 38.40 -36.28
C LYS A 53 34.02 37.84 -34.89
N LEU A 54 32.78 37.98 -34.40
CA LEU A 54 32.34 37.41 -33.12
C LEU A 54 32.40 35.88 -33.12
N GLY A 55 32.05 35.23 -34.24
CA GLY A 55 32.17 33.79 -34.41
C GLY A 55 33.63 33.32 -34.34
N ASN A 56 34.55 34.03 -35.01
CA ASN A 56 35.98 33.72 -34.97
C ASN A 56 36.61 34.00 -33.60
N GLU A 57 36.23 35.09 -32.92
CA GLU A 57 36.66 35.38 -31.56
C GLU A 57 36.13 34.32 -30.57
N SER A 58 34.87 33.90 -30.72
CA SER A 58 34.28 32.82 -29.91
C SER A 58 34.96 31.48 -30.17
N LEU A 59 35.30 31.17 -31.43
CA LEU A 59 36.03 29.95 -31.79
C LEU A 59 37.47 29.98 -31.25
N LEU A 60 38.13 31.15 -31.28
CA LEU A 60 39.46 31.32 -30.69
C LEU A 60 39.41 31.18 -29.17
N ILE A 61 38.40 31.75 -28.50
CA ILE A 61 38.18 31.59 -27.06
C ILE A 61 37.86 30.13 -26.71
N ALA A 62 37.04 29.45 -27.50
CA ALA A 62 36.69 28.04 -27.32
C ALA A 62 37.92 27.14 -27.51
N ASN A 63 38.71 27.36 -28.55
CA ASN A 63 39.95 26.63 -28.80
C ASN A 63 41.00 26.90 -27.71
N THR A 64 41.13 28.15 -27.26
CA THR A 64 42.03 28.50 -26.16
C THR A 64 41.57 27.89 -24.83
N SER A 65 40.26 27.84 -24.59
CA SER A 65 39.67 27.21 -23.40
C SER A 65 39.83 25.69 -23.45
N ASN A 66 39.65 25.07 -24.61
CA ASN A 66 39.90 23.63 -24.79
C ASN A 66 41.38 23.30 -24.63
N LEU A 67 42.29 24.10 -25.17
CA LEU A 67 43.74 23.92 -24.95
C LEU A 67 44.11 24.06 -23.46
N LYS A 68 43.53 25.04 -22.76
CA LYS A 68 43.73 25.19 -21.31
C LYS A 68 43.10 24.05 -20.51
N ALA A 69 41.95 23.53 -20.96
CA ALA A 69 41.31 22.37 -20.36
C ALA A 69 42.16 21.12 -20.57
N ASP A 70 42.69 20.89 -21.77
CA ASP A 70 43.61 19.79 -22.08
C ASP A 70 44.92 19.90 -21.31
N GLU A 71 45.46 21.11 -21.14
CA GLU A 71 46.62 21.35 -20.27
C GLU A 71 46.31 21.10 -18.80
N ALA A 72 45.12 21.48 -18.33
CA ALA A 72 44.67 21.22 -16.97
C ALA A 72 44.43 19.72 -16.74
N VAL A 73 43.89 19.00 -17.72
CA VAL A 73 43.73 17.53 -17.69
C VAL A 73 45.10 16.87 -17.68
N LYS A 74 46.03 17.24 -18.56
CA LYS A 74 47.41 16.70 -18.54
C LYS A 74 48.14 17.00 -17.23
N LYS A 75 47.98 18.20 -16.68
CA LYS A 75 48.53 18.54 -15.35
C LYS A 75 47.85 17.77 -14.23
N SER A 76 46.55 17.51 -14.33
CA SER A 76 45.82 16.64 -13.41
C SER A 76 46.37 15.22 -13.50
N GLU A 77 46.47 14.63 -14.69
CA GLU A 77 47.00 13.27 -14.91
C GLU A 77 48.44 13.11 -14.41
N ILE A 78 49.30 14.12 -14.62
CA ILE A 78 50.67 14.12 -14.10
C ILE A 78 50.67 14.24 -12.56
N THR A 79 49.83 15.12 -12.01
CA THR A 79 49.66 15.26 -10.56
C THR A 79 49.10 13.97 -9.96
N ASP A 80 48.17 13.31 -10.64
CA ASP A 80 47.52 12.08 -10.22
C ASP A 80 48.53 10.93 -10.20
N LYS A 81 49.31 10.77 -11.26
CA LYS A 81 50.41 9.77 -11.27
C LYS A 81 51.45 10.04 -10.19
N LYS A 82 51.80 11.31 -9.95
CA LYS A 82 52.74 11.68 -8.88
C LYS A 82 52.16 11.41 -7.51
N LEU A 83 50.89 11.72 -7.27
CA LEU A 83 50.20 11.48 -6.00
C LEU A 83 50.04 9.99 -5.74
N GLU A 84 49.65 9.20 -6.76
CA GLU A 84 49.62 7.74 -6.68
C GLU A 84 51.00 7.17 -6.36
N THR A 85 52.07 7.63 -7.04
CA THR A 85 53.44 7.19 -6.76
C THR A 85 53.88 7.56 -5.34
N LEU A 86 53.61 8.80 -4.89
CA LEU A 86 53.96 9.26 -3.54
C LEU A 86 53.23 8.46 -2.45
N VAL A 87 51.93 8.17 -2.65
CA VAL A 87 51.13 7.37 -1.71
C VAL A 87 51.59 5.91 -1.69
N ILE A 88 51.99 5.34 -2.84
CA ILE A 88 52.51 3.98 -2.95
C ILE A 88 53.89 3.83 -2.30
N GLU A 89 54.78 4.82 -2.44
CA GLU A 89 56.16 4.76 -1.93
C GLU A 89 56.28 5.10 -0.44
N SER A 90 55.50 6.07 0.07
CA SER A 90 55.70 6.67 1.40
C SER A 90 54.63 6.34 2.44
N GLY A 91 53.44 5.89 2.01
CA GLY A 91 52.28 5.69 2.88
C GLY A 91 51.54 7.00 3.23
N THR A 92 50.28 6.89 3.65
CA THR A 92 49.36 8.02 3.84
C THR A 92 49.59 8.85 5.11
N SER A 93 50.40 8.33 6.04
CA SER A 93 50.78 8.98 7.30
C SER A 93 52.10 9.75 7.23
N ASP A 94 52.77 9.76 6.07
CA ASP A 94 53.98 10.54 5.85
C ASP A 94 53.69 12.04 5.94
N ALA A 95 54.60 12.78 6.59
CA ALA A 95 54.51 14.22 6.75
C ALA A 95 54.39 14.95 5.40
N GLU A 96 55.02 14.44 4.34
CA GLU A 96 54.93 15.03 2.99
C GLU A 96 53.52 14.88 2.39
N VAL A 97 52.81 13.78 2.66
CA VAL A 97 51.43 13.56 2.19
C VAL A 97 50.44 14.41 3.00
N ILE A 98 50.69 14.59 4.29
CA ILE A 98 49.88 15.46 5.17
C ILE A 98 50.03 16.94 4.75
N ILE A 99 51.25 17.39 4.46
CA ILE A 99 51.52 18.74 3.97
C ILE A 99 50.85 18.97 2.61
N ALA A 100 50.74 17.94 1.76
CA ALA A 100 50.05 18.05 0.47
C ALA A 100 48.52 18.24 0.59
N ARG A 101 47.90 18.00 1.76
CA ARG A 101 46.46 18.25 2.00
C ARG A 101 46.15 19.73 2.16
N GLU A 102 47.16 20.54 2.45
CA GLU A 102 47.04 21.96 2.73
C GLU A 102 47.72 22.77 1.62
N ASP A 103 47.13 23.89 1.24
CA ASP A 103 47.83 24.84 0.38
C ASP A 103 48.96 25.55 1.15
N ILE A 104 49.75 26.38 0.44
CA ILE A 104 50.85 27.17 1.02
C ILE A 104 50.42 28.14 2.15
N GLN A 105 49.12 28.27 2.43
CA GLN A 105 48.53 29.09 3.48
C GLN A 105 47.91 28.24 4.61
N GLY A 106 48.02 26.90 4.56
CA GLY A 106 47.48 25.99 5.56
C GLY A 106 45.99 25.67 5.37
N LYS A 107 45.41 25.95 4.19
CA LYS A 107 43.99 25.68 3.93
C LYS A 107 43.80 24.30 3.30
N ILE A 108 42.96 23.47 3.95
CA ILE A 108 42.68 22.09 3.52
C ILE A 108 41.91 22.07 2.20
N HIS A 109 42.39 21.28 1.23
CA HIS A 109 41.72 21.10 -0.07
C HIS A 109 40.76 19.91 -0.01
N GLU A 110 39.48 20.15 0.27
CA GLU A 110 38.48 19.12 0.57
C GLU A 110 38.33 18.05 -0.53
N SER A 111 38.43 18.44 -1.81
CA SER A 111 38.41 17.50 -2.94
C SER A 111 39.67 16.65 -3.05
N LEU A 112 40.84 17.17 -2.66
CA LEU A 112 42.09 16.42 -2.65
C LEU A 112 42.14 15.47 -1.46
N GLY A 113 41.62 15.90 -0.30
CA GLY A 113 41.41 15.04 0.87
C GLY A 113 40.54 13.83 0.53
N LYS A 114 39.36 14.05 -0.07
CA LYS A 114 38.49 12.96 -0.53
C LYS A 114 39.18 12.01 -1.52
N ARG A 115 40.03 12.53 -2.41
CA ARG A 115 40.79 11.73 -3.40
C ARG A 115 41.91 10.91 -2.75
N ILE A 116 42.65 11.49 -1.81
CA ILE A 116 43.67 10.76 -1.03
C ILE A 116 42.99 9.64 -0.23
N ASP A 117 41.85 9.93 0.41
CA ASP A 117 41.06 8.93 1.15
C ASP A 117 40.47 7.84 0.22
N GLU A 118 40.21 8.15 -1.05
CA GLU A 118 39.77 7.20 -2.09
C GLU A 118 40.90 6.34 -2.64
N ILE A 119 42.09 6.93 -2.84
CA ILE A 119 43.30 6.22 -3.25
C ILE A 119 43.72 5.27 -2.13
N GLU A 120 43.71 5.72 -0.87
CA GLU A 120 43.94 4.88 0.31
C GLU A 120 42.99 3.68 0.36
N ARG A 121 41.70 3.91 0.14
CA ARG A 121 40.68 2.85 0.03
C ARG A 121 40.92 1.88 -1.13
N LYS A 122 41.59 2.30 -2.20
CA LYS A 122 41.89 1.48 -3.39
C LYS A 122 43.27 0.82 -3.33
N SER A 123 44.24 1.39 -2.62
CA SER A 123 45.62 0.92 -2.49
C SER A 123 45.81 -0.07 -1.34
N GLU A 124 44.87 -0.14 -0.40
CA GLU A 124 44.78 -1.25 0.53
C GLU A 124 44.40 -2.52 -0.24
N ILE A 125 45.39 -3.26 -0.73
CA ILE A 125 45.23 -4.70 -0.94
C ILE A 125 44.91 -5.28 0.43
N LYS A 126 43.62 -5.36 0.78
CA LYS A 126 43.19 -5.98 2.03
C LYS A 126 43.77 -7.37 2.05
N LYS A 127 44.64 -7.65 3.01
CA LYS A 127 45.23 -8.96 3.17
C LYS A 127 44.09 -9.95 3.39
N THR A 128 43.92 -10.85 2.43
CA THR A 128 42.96 -11.95 2.55
C THR A 128 43.54 -12.99 3.51
N VAL A 129 42.73 -13.42 4.46
CA VAL A 129 43.07 -14.48 5.42
C VAL A 129 42.04 -15.61 5.36
N ARG A 130 42.43 -16.81 5.77
CA ARG A 130 41.55 -17.98 5.90
C ARG A 130 41.31 -18.34 7.35
N TYR A 131 40.13 -18.86 7.69
CA TYR A 131 39.83 -19.36 9.03
C TYR A 131 40.77 -20.46 9.49
N GLU A 132 41.25 -21.30 8.56
CA GLU A 132 42.19 -22.38 8.85
C GLU A 132 43.56 -21.86 9.32
N GLU A 133 43.99 -20.66 8.91
CA GLU A 133 45.24 -20.02 9.37
C GLU A 133 45.20 -19.71 10.88
N PHE A 134 43.99 -19.59 11.43
CA PHE A 134 43.74 -19.39 12.86
C PHE A 134 43.37 -20.67 13.60
N GLY A 135 43.47 -21.83 12.94
CA GLY A 135 43.24 -23.15 13.54
C GLY A 135 41.78 -23.58 13.63
N ILE A 136 40.84 -22.92 12.94
CA ILE A 136 39.45 -23.40 12.84
C ILE A 136 39.35 -24.50 11.78
N ASN A 137 38.68 -25.60 12.12
CA ASN A 137 38.30 -26.62 11.15
C ASN A 137 36.98 -26.22 10.46
N THR A 138 37.07 -25.74 9.23
CA THR A 138 35.93 -25.21 8.45
C THR A 138 35.10 -26.28 7.72
N LYS A 139 35.51 -27.55 7.76
CA LYS A 139 34.83 -28.66 7.06
C LYS A 139 33.35 -28.77 7.44
N PRO A 140 32.49 -29.35 6.59
CA PRO A 140 31.09 -29.60 6.94
C PRO A 140 30.93 -30.28 8.30
N LYS A 141 29.95 -29.80 9.09
CA LYS A 141 29.56 -30.38 10.37
C LYS A 141 28.14 -30.92 10.28
N PHE A 142 27.91 -32.10 10.86
CA PHE A 142 26.63 -32.78 10.83
C PHE A 142 26.11 -32.96 12.25
N TYR A 143 24.94 -32.41 12.54
CA TYR A 143 24.27 -32.57 13.82
C TYR A 143 23.49 -33.90 13.83
N ASN A 144 23.63 -34.67 14.92
CA ASN A 144 22.86 -35.87 15.17
C ASN A 144 21.86 -35.60 16.30
N ALA A 145 20.57 -35.47 15.97
CA ALA A 145 19.51 -35.20 16.94
C ALA A 145 19.32 -36.31 17.98
N LEU A 146 19.71 -37.56 17.70
CA LEU A 146 19.57 -38.68 18.63
C LEU A 146 20.64 -38.66 19.73
N THR A 147 21.86 -38.27 19.38
CA THR A 147 22.99 -38.22 20.31
C THR A 147 23.28 -36.83 20.84
N ASP A 148 22.65 -35.79 20.27
CA ASP A 148 22.86 -34.37 20.57
C ASP A 148 24.33 -33.95 20.40
N LYS A 149 24.95 -34.44 19.31
CA LYS A 149 26.38 -34.28 19.02
C LYS A 149 26.62 -33.88 17.57
N TYR A 150 27.79 -33.31 17.31
CA TYR A 150 28.24 -32.90 15.99
C TYR A 150 29.31 -33.85 15.48
N TYR A 151 29.37 -34.06 14.17
CA TYR A 151 30.29 -34.98 13.51
C TYR A 151 30.87 -34.38 12.23
N LEU A 152 32.02 -34.92 11.79
CA LEU A 152 32.70 -34.52 10.55
C LEU A 152 32.22 -35.31 9.31
N ASP A 153 31.42 -36.36 9.51
CA ASP A 153 30.85 -37.23 8.48
C ASP A 153 29.35 -37.48 8.71
N LYS A 154 28.63 -37.83 7.64
CA LYS A 154 27.17 -38.08 7.68
C LYS A 154 26.81 -39.40 8.35
N GLU A 155 27.77 -40.31 8.42
CA GLU A 155 27.66 -41.62 9.04
C GLU A 155 27.94 -41.55 10.57
N PHE A 156 28.26 -40.37 11.09
CA PHE A 156 28.48 -40.09 12.51
C PHE A 156 29.62 -40.88 13.16
N ASN A 157 30.73 -41.09 12.44
CA ASN A 157 31.90 -41.83 12.92
C ASN A 157 32.90 -40.95 13.69
N GLU A 158 33.08 -39.69 13.30
CA GLU A 158 34.08 -38.78 13.87
C GLU A 158 33.41 -37.58 14.55
N GLU A 159 33.30 -37.64 15.88
CA GLU A 159 32.66 -36.59 16.70
C GLU A 159 33.49 -35.30 16.74
N TYR A 160 32.83 -34.16 16.51
CA TYR A 160 33.39 -32.81 16.61
C TYR A 160 33.05 -32.17 17.96
N LEU A 161 34.06 -32.04 18.82
CA LEU A 161 33.89 -31.59 20.21
C LEU A 161 34.10 -30.08 20.40
N ILE A 162 34.80 -29.42 19.48
CA ILE A 162 35.25 -28.03 19.61
C ILE A 162 34.05 -27.06 19.59
N ASP A 163 34.14 -26.00 20.40
CA ASP A 163 33.30 -24.80 20.30
C ASP A 163 34.07 -23.72 19.54
N ASP A 164 33.62 -23.40 18.33
CA ASP A 164 34.29 -22.46 17.44
C ASP A 164 34.02 -21.01 17.85
N ALA A 165 33.01 -20.73 18.68
CA ALA A 165 32.53 -19.39 18.97
C ALA A 165 33.60 -18.44 19.56
N PRO A 166 34.42 -18.83 20.56
CA PRO A 166 35.46 -17.95 21.11
C PRO A 166 36.56 -17.62 20.10
N ILE A 167 36.94 -18.58 19.26
CA ILE A 167 37.98 -18.41 18.25
C ILE A 167 37.44 -17.52 17.13
N LEU A 168 36.22 -17.79 16.67
CA LEU A 168 35.54 -17.02 15.63
C LEU A 168 35.40 -15.54 16.04
N LYS A 169 35.02 -15.26 17.29
CA LYS A 169 34.95 -13.91 17.83
C LYS A 169 36.27 -13.16 17.71
N LYS A 170 37.37 -13.80 18.12
CA LYS A 170 38.70 -13.21 18.05
C LYS A 170 39.12 -12.94 16.60
N ILE A 171 38.88 -13.89 15.69
CA ILE A 171 39.20 -13.73 14.27
C ILE A 171 38.41 -12.58 13.66
N HIS A 172 37.09 -12.51 13.92
CA HIS A 172 36.27 -11.43 13.38
C HIS A 172 36.67 -10.06 13.94
N GLN A 173 37.06 -9.98 15.22
CA GLN A 173 37.64 -8.77 15.80
C GLN A 173 38.94 -8.38 15.09
N GLU A 174 39.85 -9.32 14.89
CA GLU A 174 41.12 -9.10 14.20
C GLU A 174 40.92 -8.66 12.74
N ILE A 175 39.94 -9.25 12.05
CA ILE A 175 39.56 -8.85 10.68
C ILE A 175 39.08 -7.39 10.65
N ILE A 176 38.23 -7.00 11.60
CA ILE A 176 37.68 -5.64 11.65
C ILE A 176 38.78 -4.63 12.04
N GLU A 177 39.56 -4.92 13.07
CA GLU A 177 40.61 -4.04 13.60
C GLU A 177 41.75 -3.81 12.61
N ASN A 178 42.10 -4.83 11.81
CA ASN A 178 43.19 -4.77 10.83
C ASN A 178 42.68 -4.62 9.40
N ASN A 179 41.39 -4.35 9.21
CA ASN A 179 40.76 -4.15 7.89
C ASN A 179 41.07 -5.29 6.88
N LEU A 180 41.06 -6.53 7.37
CA LEU A 180 41.33 -7.74 6.57
C LEU A 180 40.07 -8.17 5.80
N THR A 181 40.22 -9.13 4.90
CA THR A 181 39.09 -9.79 4.23
C THR A 181 39.18 -11.30 4.40
N ILE A 182 38.04 -11.97 4.50
CA ILE A 182 37.96 -13.44 4.50
C ILE A 182 37.34 -13.91 3.19
N ASP A 183 38.00 -14.87 2.52
CA ASP A 183 37.54 -15.42 1.22
C ASP A 183 37.12 -16.90 1.33
N ASP A 184 37.05 -17.43 2.55
CA ASP A 184 36.55 -18.79 2.74
C ASP A 184 35.03 -18.84 2.57
N LYS A 185 34.58 -19.82 1.76
CA LYS A 185 33.17 -20.13 1.53
C LYS A 185 32.89 -21.54 2.02
N ASN A 186 31.62 -21.85 2.29
CA ASN A 186 31.19 -23.16 2.79
C ASN A 186 31.79 -23.53 4.15
N CYS A 187 32.08 -22.54 5.01
CA CYS A 187 32.61 -22.80 6.35
C CYS A 187 31.49 -23.18 7.30
N HIS A 188 31.67 -24.29 8.03
CA HIS A 188 30.79 -24.67 9.12
C HIS A 188 31.44 -24.38 10.48
N PHE A 189 30.66 -23.78 11.38
CA PHE A 189 31.06 -23.45 12.74
C PHE A 189 30.05 -24.01 13.74
N VAL A 190 30.51 -24.56 14.86
CA VAL A 190 29.67 -24.99 15.99
C VAL A 190 29.81 -23.99 17.13
N LEU A 191 28.70 -23.37 17.53
CA LEU A 191 28.68 -22.27 18.49
C LEU A 191 27.95 -22.70 19.77
N LYS A 192 28.69 -22.81 20.89
CA LYS A 192 28.17 -23.38 22.16
C LYS A 192 28.18 -22.43 23.35
N SER A 193 29.13 -21.49 23.45
CA SER A 193 29.30 -20.68 24.66
C SER A 193 29.56 -19.18 24.47
N CYS A 194 30.09 -18.73 23.33
CA CYS A 194 30.45 -17.32 23.14
C CYS A 194 29.37 -16.54 22.38
N VAL A 195 29.08 -15.31 22.84
CA VAL A 195 28.14 -14.35 22.24
C VAL A 195 28.84 -13.04 21.89
N GLY A 196 28.17 -12.17 21.12
CA GLY A 196 28.75 -10.91 20.69
C GLY A 196 29.88 -11.07 19.68
N ILE A 197 29.74 -12.01 18.76
CA ILE A 197 30.65 -12.24 17.64
C ILE A 197 30.40 -11.14 16.61
N PRO A 198 31.33 -10.19 16.40
CA PRO A 198 31.09 -9.12 15.45
C PRO A 198 31.08 -9.67 14.02
N ILE A 199 30.33 -9.05 13.11
CA ILE A 199 30.32 -9.41 11.69
C ILE A 199 30.98 -8.28 10.90
N PRO A 200 32.01 -8.56 10.07
CA PRO A 200 32.61 -7.58 9.17
C PRO A 200 31.59 -6.97 8.20
N GLU A 201 31.81 -5.74 7.74
CA GLU A 201 30.85 -5.02 6.90
C GLU A 201 30.64 -5.65 5.52
N ASN A 202 31.69 -6.30 4.98
CA ASN A 202 31.67 -7.08 3.76
C ASN A 202 32.02 -8.52 4.14
N TYR A 203 31.00 -9.27 4.54
CA TYR A 203 31.17 -10.64 5.03
C TYR A 203 30.47 -11.62 4.12
N SER A 204 31.15 -12.71 3.77
CA SER A 204 30.58 -13.73 2.90
C SER A 204 30.99 -15.13 3.34
N ASN A 205 30.03 -15.88 3.87
CA ASN A 205 30.13 -17.32 4.11
C ASN A 205 29.12 -18.09 3.24
N VAL A 206 29.13 -17.84 1.92
CA VAL A 206 28.21 -18.48 0.96
C VAL A 206 28.30 -20.01 1.10
N GLY A 207 27.15 -20.66 1.29
CA GLY A 207 27.04 -22.12 1.44
C GLY A 207 27.53 -22.67 2.80
N GLY A 208 28.03 -21.81 3.70
CA GLY A 208 28.45 -22.22 5.04
C GLY A 208 27.31 -22.27 6.05
N VAL A 209 27.59 -22.80 7.24
CA VAL A 209 26.59 -23.02 8.29
C VAL A 209 27.12 -22.64 9.67
N PHE A 210 26.41 -21.75 10.36
CA PHE A 210 26.54 -21.53 11.79
C PHE A 210 25.60 -22.47 12.54
N HIS A 211 26.15 -23.56 13.08
CA HIS A 211 25.43 -24.48 13.94
C HIS A 211 25.33 -23.90 15.36
N VAL A 212 24.19 -23.31 15.68
CA VAL A 212 23.91 -22.73 16.99
C VAL A 212 23.38 -23.83 17.91
N ASP A 213 24.20 -24.21 18.89
CA ASP A 213 23.79 -25.14 19.94
C ASP A 213 22.99 -24.38 21.01
N SER A 214 21.68 -24.25 20.76
CA SER A 214 20.77 -23.50 21.63
C SER A 214 20.77 -24.05 23.05
N LYS A 215 20.92 -25.37 23.23
CA LYS A 215 20.92 -26.03 24.55
C LYS A 215 22.17 -25.71 25.35
N ALA A 216 23.32 -25.61 24.71
CA ALA A 216 24.53 -25.17 25.38
C ALA A 216 24.43 -23.69 25.81
N LEU A 217 23.93 -22.83 24.92
CA LEU A 217 23.83 -21.38 25.16
C LEU A 217 22.87 -21.04 26.32
N VAL A 218 21.73 -21.75 26.45
CA VAL A 218 20.73 -21.45 27.48
C VAL A 218 21.11 -21.90 28.90
N LYS A 219 22.22 -22.64 29.07
CA LYS A 219 22.71 -23.03 30.41
C LYS A 219 23.22 -21.85 31.21
N ASP A 220 23.70 -20.82 30.53
CA ASP A 220 24.15 -19.57 31.15
C ASP A 220 23.12 -18.48 30.88
N PHE A 221 22.59 -17.91 31.96
CA PHE A 221 21.54 -16.90 31.88
C PHE A 221 21.99 -15.62 31.17
N ALA A 222 23.24 -15.16 31.37
CA ALA A 222 23.74 -13.97 30.70
C ALA A 222 23.92 -14.19 29.20
N ILE A 223 24.38 -15.38 28.82
CA ILE A 223 24.54 -15.79 27.42
C ILE A 223 23.17 -15.95 26.74
N ALA A 224 22.20 -16.58 27.39
CA ALA A 224 20.83 -16.75 26.89
C ALA A 224 20.10 -15.42 26.63
N ASN A 225 20.51 -14.36 27.32
CA ASN A 225 20.01 -12.99 27.21
C ASN A 225 20.96 -12.09 26.39
N SER A 226 21.80 -12.65 25.52
CA SER A 226 22.72 -11.88 24.67
C SER A 226 22.52 -12.20 23.19
N MET A 227 22.96 -11.30 22.30
CA MET A 227 22.91 -11.54 20.85
C MET A 227 24.18 -12.26 20.40
N LEU A 228 24.03 -13.23 19.50
CA LEU A 228 25.17 -13.97 18.98
C LEU A 228 25.96 -13.10 18.00
N PHE A 229 25.27 -12.47 17.06
CA PHE A 229 25.82 -11.61 16.01
C PHE A 229 25.23 -10.20 16.10
N PRO A 230 25.75 -9.33 17.00
CA PRO A 230 25.39 -7.93 17.01
C PRO A 230 26.08 -7.20 15.85
N VAL A 231 25.30 -6.50 15.04
CA VAL A 231 25.76 -5.59 13.99
C VAL A 231 25.34 -4.17 14.36
N SER A 232 26.09 -3.56 15.26
CA SER A 232 25.87 -2.17 15.68
C SER A 232 26.32 -1.18 14.60
N THR A 233 25.75 0.03 14.66
CA THR A 233 26.22 1.17 13.86
C THR A 233 27.69 1.49 14.17
N VAL A 234 28.45 1.90 13.15
CA VAL A 234 29.81 2.45 13.33
C VAL A 234 29.76 3.83 14.02
N THR A 235 28.58 4.44 14.06
CA THR A 235 28.38 5.82 14.52
C THR A 235 27.99 5.92 16.00
N GLN A 236 28.27 7.09 16.62
CA GLN A 236 27.80 7.44 17.96
C GLN A 236 26.29 7.19 18.10
N GLY A 237 25.86 6.73 19.29
CA GLY A 237 24.46 6.49 19.63
C GLY A 237 23.57 7.74 19.53
N PHE A 238 22.28 7.58 19.84
CA PHE A 238 21.31 8.66 19.77
C PHE A 238 21.72 9.86 20.62
N LYS A 239 21.57 11.06 20.04
CA LYS A 239 21.68 12.35 20.70
C LYS A 239 20.28 12.95 20.85
N SER A 240 20.01 13.58 21.98
CA SER A 240 18.76 14.31 22.22
C SER A 240 18.93 15.80 21.95
N ILE A 241 17.86 16.44 21.45
CA ILE A 241 17.79 17.89 21.35
C ILE A 241 17.11 18.43 22.62
N SER A 242 17.80 19.29 23.37
CA SER A 242 17.26 19.92 24.59
C SER A 242 16.76 21.35 24.36
N ASP A 243 17.13 22.00 23.27
CA ASP A 243 16.71 23.36 22.96
C ASP A 243 15.25 23.39 22.48
N ILE A 244 14.38 23.98 23.31
CA ILE A 244 12.95 24.11 23.05
C ILE A 244 12.63 24.91 21.79
N ASN A 245 13.46 25.88 21.40
CA ASN A 245 13.24 26.67 20.19
C ASN A 245 13.51 25.84 18.94
N ILE A 246 14.53 24.96 18.98
CA ILE A 246 14.81 24.01 17.90
C ILE A 246 13.65 23.01 17.77
N ILE A 247 13.19 22.45 18.90
CA ILE A 247 12.05 21.51 18.90
C ILE A 247 10.79 22.15 18.29
N LYS A 248 10.47 23.40 18.66
CA LYS A 248 9.33 24.14 18.08
C LYS A 248 9.47 24.35 16.57
N LYS A 249 10.69 24.66 16.09
CA LYS A 249 10.95 24.78 14.65
C LYS A 249 10.74 23.43 13.95
N ILE A 250 11.27 22.34 14.49
CA ILE A 250 11.05 20.98 13.95
C ILE A 250 9.55 20.66 13.90
N HIS A 251 8.81 20.91 14.99
CA HIS A 251 7.37 20.71 15.05
C HIS A 251 6.63 21.44 13.92
N SER A 252 7.01 22.69 13.63
CA SER A 252 6.40 23.46 12.53
C SER A 252 6.61 22.88 11.14
N LYS A 253 7.59 21.98 10.96
CA LYS A 253 7.85 21.26 9.69
C LYS A 253 7.09 19.95 9.59
N LEU A 254 6.55 19.41 10.69
CA LEU A 254 5.82 18.14 10.71
C LEU A 254 4.37 18.37 10.28
N SER A 255 3.97 17.68 9.22
CA SER A 255 2.58 17.70 8.74
C SER A 255 2.27 16.37 8.08
N LYS A 256 1.12 15.80 8.43
CA LYS A 256 0.70 14.49 7.93
C LYS A 256 0.71 14.43 6.40
N ASN A 257 1.19 13.29 5.88
CA ASN A 257 1.32 12.97 4.46
C ASN A 257 2.24 13.94 3.67
N LYS A 258 3.21 14.57 4.35
CA LYS A 258 4.26 15.36 3.71
C LYS A 258 5.63 14.91 4.16
N LYS A 259 6.61 14.96 3.25
CA LYS A 259 8.03 14.92 3.61
C LYS A 259 8.37 16.08 4.54
N VAL A 260 9.31 15.83 5.43
CA VAL A 260 9.78 16.79 6.43
C VAL A 260 11.07 17.40 5.92
N ASP A 261 11.12 18.73 5.92
CA ASP A 261 12.28 19.50 5.50
C ASP A 261 13.10 19.92 6.73
N PHE A 262 14.23 19.24 6.94
CA PHE A 262 15.22 19.56 7.96
C PHE A 262 16.44 20.31 7.40
N SER A 263 16.38 20.86 6.19
CA SER A 263 17.52 21.47 5.50
C SER A 263 18.18 22.61 6.28
N GLU A 264 17.41 23.32 7.11
CA GLU A 264 17.91 24.39 7.99
C GLU A 264 18.74 23.88 9.19
N PHE A 265 18.71 22.58 9.48
CA PHE A 265 19.43 21.94 10.58
C PHE A 265 20.57 21.08 10.03
N GLU A 266 21.76 21.67 9.87
CA GLU A 266 22.93 20.96 9.32
C GLU A 266 23.24 19.64 10.05
N PHE A 267 23.06 19.63 11.38
CA PHE A 267 23.29 18.44 12.21
C PHE A 267 22.24 17.33 12.03
N LEU A 268 21.12 17.60 11.35
CA LEU A 268 20.06 16.63 11.01
C LEU A 268 20.14 16.10 9.57
N LYS A 269 21.14 16.50 8.77
CA LYS A 269 21.39 15.91 7.46
C LYS A 269 22.04 14.54 7.58
N ASN A 270 21.64 13.59 6.73
CA ASN A 270 22.07 12.19 6.79
C ASN A 270 21.91 11.60 8.22
N LYS A 271 20.73 11.76 8.81
CA LYS A 271 20.37 11.25 10.14
C LYS A 271 19.14 10.37 10.10
N LEU A 272 19.09 9.44 11.04
CA LEU A 272 17.83 8.92 11.55
C LEU A 272 17.35 9.87 12.64
N VAL A 273 16.20 10.49 12.45
CA VAL A 273 15.56 11.42 13.38
C VAL A 273 14.29 10.77 13.91
N ILE A 274 14.10 10.75 15.22
CA ILE A 274 12.88 10.25 15.88
C ILE A 274 12.27 11.40 16.65
N VAL A 275 10.98 11.64 16.42
CA VAL A 275 10.19 12.68 17.10
C VAL A 275 9.06 12.03 17.90
N LYS A 276 8.79 12.54 19.10
CA LYS A 276 7.76 11.99 19.98
C LYS A 276 6.98 13.08 20.70
N ASP A 277 5.69 12.82 20.88
CA ASP A 277 4.87 13.45 21.92
C ASP A 277 4.59 12.41 23.01
N VAL A 278 5.27 12.55 24.15
CA VAL A 278 5.13 11.60 25.26
C VAL A 278 3.81 11.75 26.02
N ASN A 279 3.08 12.84 25.79
CA ASN A 279 1.78 13.11 26.41
C ASN A 279 0.61 12.61 25.56
N ASP A 280 0.86 12.23 24.31
CA ASP A 280 -0.14 11.70 23.38
C ASP A 280 0.04 10.19 23.24
N VAL A 281 -0.96 9.42 23.64
CA VAL A 281 -0.91 7.95 23.70
C VAL A 281 -1.81 7.36 22.61
N VAL A 282 -1.21 6.50 21.77
CA VAL A 282 -1.84 5.88 20.60
C VAL A 282 -1.54 4.39 20.52
N GLY A 283 -2.31 3.66 19.72
CA GLY A 283 -2.12 2.24 19.45
C GLY A 283 -2.35 1.36 20.68
N ILE A 284 -3.25 1.77 21.60
CA ILE A 284 -3.61 0.95 22.77
C ILE A 284 -4.20 -0.38 22.26
N ARG A 285 -3.64 -1.51 22.67
CA ARG A 285 -4.01 -2.83 22.15
C ARG A 285 -5.19 -3.44 22.91
N SER A 286 -6.27 -3.79 22.19
CA SER A 286 -7.56 -4.12 22.82
C SER A 286 -7.63 -5.46 23.55
N LYS A 287 -6.85 -6.46 23.11
CA LYS A 287 -6.88 -7.83 23.68
C LYS A 287 -6.05 -8.02 24.95
N TYR A 288 -5.12 -7.11 25.24
CA TYR A 288 -4.10 -7.33 26.27
C TYR A 288 -4.14 -6.32 27.41
N GLY A 289 -4.86 -5.20 27.27
CA GLY A 289 -4.87 -4.11 28.26
C GLY A 289 -3.49 -3.45 28.46
N GLU A 290 -2.51 -3.85 27.65
CA GLU A 290 -1.09 -3.51 27.69
C GLU A 290 -0.64 -3.18 26.26
N GLY A 291 0.42 -2.36 26.14
CA GLY A 291 1.00 -2.00 24.84
C GLY A 291 0.36 -0.76 24.22
N SER A 292 0.63 0.40 24.82
CA SER A 292 0.34 1.70 24.24
C SER A 292 1.64 2.38 23.82
N TYR A 293 1.58 3.15 22.74
CA TYR A 293 2.72 3.88 22.21
C TYR A 293 2.58 5.37 22.49
N LYS A 294 3.70 6.02 22.80
CA LYS A 294 3.77 7.48 22.67
C LYS A 294 3.69 7.81 21.19
N LYS A 295 2.90 8.81 20.81
CA LYS A 295 2.78 9.22 19.40
C LYS A 295 4.19 9.56 18.91
N THR A 296 4.67 8.71 17.99
CA THR A 296 6.06 8.69 17.53
C THR A 296 6.05 8.69 16.02
N ASP A 297 7.00 9.41 15.44
CA ASP A 297 7.34 9.30 14.03
C ASP A 297 8.87 9.31 13.87
N PHE A 298 9.37 8.77 12.78
CA PHE A 298 10.80 8.66 12.50
C PHE A 298 11.12 8.86 11.01
N PHE A 299 12.32 9.35 10.74
CA PHE A 299 12.73 9.82 9.42
C PHE A 299 14.19 9.52 9.16
N ILE A 300 14.50 8.94 8.02
CA ILE A 300 15.84 9.05 7.44
C ILE A 300 15.89 10.31 6.58
N THR A 301 16.89 11.16 6.80
CA THR A 301 17.14 12.36 5.99
C THR A 301 18.25 12.13 4.99
N ASP A 302 18.13 12.75 3.82
CA ASP A 302 19.18 12.76 2.80
C ASP A 302 20.27 13.81 3.09
N SER A 303 21.19 13.99 2.13
CA SER A 303 22.27 14.97 2.22
C SER A 303 21.80 16.42 2.19
N ASN A 304 20.57 16.68 1.76
CA ASN A 304 19.95 18.01 1.77
C ASN A 304 19.13 18.23 3.05
N GLY A 305 18.91 17.20 3.87
CA GLY A 305 18.09 17.25 5.08
C GLY A 305 16.61 16.99 4.81
N ILE A 306 16.24 16.48 3.64
CA ILE A 306 14.85 16.12 3.32
C ILE A 306 14.60 14.68 3.75
N SER A 307 13.47 14.42 4.41
CA SER A 307 13.10 13.05 4.79
C SER A 307 12.81 12.19 3.56
N ILE A 308 13.20 10.92 3.61
CA ILE A 308 12.88 9.93 2.58
C ILE A 308 11.37 9.68 2.57
N SER A 309 10.80 9.44 3.76
CA SER A 309 9.38 9.19 3.96
C SER A 309 8.61 10.39 4.47
N ASP A 310 7.30 10.39 4.21
CA ASP A 310 6.39 11.38 4.80
C ASP A 310 6.18 11.17 6.30
N CYS A 311 5.73 12.23 6.95
CA CYS A 311 5.18 12.22 8.30
C CYS A 311 3.80 11.53 8.30
N GLY A 312 3.61 10.55 9.19
CA GLY A 312 2.36 9.79 9.31
C GLY A 312 1.31 10.46 10.21
N TRP A 313 1.72 11.44 11.01
CA TRP A 313 0.85 12.11 12.00
C TRP A 313 0.83 13.62 11.83
N ASP A 314 -0.25 14.22 12.31
CA ASP A 314 -0.21 15.58 12.83
C ASP A 314 0.06 15.50 14.34
N PHE A 315 1.02 16.30 14.80
CA PHE A 315 1.41 16.36 16.20
C PHE A 315 0.80 17.60 16.86
N ASN A 316 0.17 17.41 18.02
CA ASN A 316 -0.30 18.54 18.84
C ASN A 316 0.88 19.28 19.48
N ASN A 317 1.89 18.52 19.93
CA ASN A 317 3.13 19.02 20.48
C ASN A 317 4.28 18.06 20.12
N ILE A 318 5.52 18.49 20.33
CA ILE A 318 6.71 17.62 20.32
C ILE A 318 7.45 17.82 21.62
N THR A 319 7.66 16.73 22.36
CA THR A 319 8.30 16.74 23.68
C THR A 319 9.70 16.16 23.67
N ASP A 320 10.01 15.32 22.67
CA ASP A 320 11.31 14.66 22.55
C ASP A 320 11.70 14.55 21.07
N VAL A 321 12.96 14.88 20.78
CA VAL A 321 13.58 14.67 19.48
C VAL A 321 14.95 14.07 19.70
N THR A 322 15.17 12.90 19.10
CA THR A 322 16.46 12.21 19.12
C THR A 322 16.94 11.96 17.71
N PHE A 323 18.26 11.88 17.53
CA PHE A 323 18.84 11.57 16.22
C PHE A 323 20.15 10.80 16.34
N LYS A 324 20.45 9.97 15.34
CA LYS A 324 21.77 9.34 15.15
C LYS A 324 22.18 9.42 13.68
N SER A 325 23.47 9.25 13.41
CA SER A 325 23.97 9.20 12.04
C SER A 325 23.47 7.94 11.32
N VAL A 326 23.24 8.07 10.01
CA VAL A 326 23.06 6.92 9.12
C VAL A 326 24.39 6.54 8.48
N ASP A 327 24.49 5.29 8.07
CA ASP A 327 25.63 4.73 7.38
C ASP A 327 25.75 5.34 5.99
N THR A 328 26.99 5.59 5.57
CA THR A 328 27.31 6.21 4.27
C THR A 328 27.30 5.20 3.13
N HIS A 329 27.45 3.91 3.44
CA HIS A 329 27.50 2.81 2.47
C HIS A 329 26.71 1.60 3.00
N TYR A 330 26.34 0.68 2.12
CA TYR A 330 25.71 -0.58 2.51
C TYR A 330 26.74 -1.55 3.08
N SER A 331 26.39 -2.21 4.19
CA SER A 331 27.05 -3.46 4.58
C SER A 331 26.45 -4.61 3.79
N GLU A 332 27.29 -5.38 3.10
CA GLU A 332 26.89 -6.55 2.33
C GLU A 332 27.30 -7.81 3.11
N ILE A 333 26.31 -8.48 3.68
CA ILE A 333 26.50 -9.60 4.59
C ILE A 333 25.81 -10.82 4.02
N ASN A 334 26.57 -11.85 3.70
CA ASN A 334 26.08 -13.19 3.42
C ASN A 334 26.52 -14.13 4.54
N LEU A 335 25.58 -14.53 5.39
CA LEU A 335 25.85 -15.43 6.52
C LEU A 335 25.81 -16.91 6.13
N GLY A 336 25.40 -17.26 4.91
CA GLY A 336 25.03 -18.62 4.57
C GLY A 336 23.81 -19.05 5.39
N THR A 337 23.94 -20.09 6.20
CA THR A 337 22.84 -20.63 7.01
C THR A 337 23.11 -20.48 8.51
N ILE A 338 22.13 -19.99 9.25
CA ILE A 338 22.05 -20.13 10.71
C ILE A 338 21.17 -21.34 11.00
N ALA A 339 21.78 -22.42 11.49
CA ALA A 339 21.09 -23.64 11.88
C ALA A 339 20.91 -23.67 13.40
N LEU A 340 19.65 -23.51 13.84
CA LEU A 340 19.27 -23.57 15.25
C LEU A 340 18.97 -25.02 15.61
N ASN A 341 19.99 -25.71 16.12
CA ASN A 341 19.90 -27.11 16.50
C ASN A 341 19.32 -27.23 17.92
N ASN A 342 18.63 -28.33 18.19
CA ASN A 342 17.98 -28.63 19.49
C ASN A 342 16.92 -27.59 19.92
N ASN A 343 15.81 -27.53 19.16
CA ASN A 343 14.75 -26.51 19.27
C ASN A 343 14.03 -26.44 20.65
N LEU A 344 14.11 -27.47 21.49
CA LEU A 344 13.66 -27.41 22.89
C LEU A 344 14.27 -26.23 23.69
N ALA A 345 15.50 -25.87 23.34
CA ALA A 345 16.20 -24.76 23.94
C ALA A 345 16.11 -23.48 23.10
N TYR A 346 15.78 -23.57 21.80
CA TYR A 346 15.66 -22.40 20.93
C TYR A 346 14.73 -21.38 21.56
N GLY A 347 13.52 -21.78 21.94
CA GLY A 347 12.57 -20.84 22.51
C GLY A 347 13.03 -20.17 23.82
N LYS A 348 13.98 -20.76 24.55
CA LYS A 348 14.55 -20.18 25.77
C LYS A 348 15.57 -19.08 25.51
N LEU A 349 16.08 -18.95 24.29
CA LEU A 349 16.89 -17.79 23.90
C LEU A 349 16.01 -16.54 23.92
N LYS A 350 16.39 -15.53 24.70
CA LYS A 350 15.54 -14.33 24.91
C LYS A 350 15.80 -13.22 23.89
N ASN A 351 16.99 -13.22 23.29
CA ASN A 351 17.41 -12.20 22.34
C ASN A 351 17.64 -12.78 20.94
N PRO A 352 17.57 -11.93 19.90
CA PRO A 352 17.84 -12.33 18.53
C PRO A 352 19.24 -12.93 18.38
N VAL A 353 19.36 -13.94 17.52
CA VAL A 353 20.66 -14.50 17.13
C VAL A 353 21.43 -13.47 16.31
N PHE A 354 20.76 -12.80 15.38
CA PHE A 354 21.30 -11.67 14.63
C PHE A 354 20.48 -10.44 14.93
N GLU A 355 21.14 -9.33 15.30
CA GLU A 355 20.47 -8.03 15.35
C GLU A 355 21.32 -6.98 14.66
N SER A 356 20.70 -6.16 13.83
CA SER A 356 21.35 -4.98 13.28
C SER A 356 20.62 -3.70 13.64
N SER A 357 21.40 -2.68 13.95
CA SER A 357 20.92 -1.29 14.05
C SER A 357 21.48 -0.38 12.96
N ARG A 358 22.11 -0.98 11.93
CA ARG A 358 22.59 -0.28 10.75
C ARG A 358 21.42 0.16 9.89
N SER A 359 21.65 1.27 9.22
CA SER A 359 20.70 2.00 8.37
C SER A 359 20.90 1.78 6.87
N ARG A 360 21.86 0.93 6.50
CA ARG A 360 22.07 0.43 5.13
C ARG A 360 22.67 -0.96 5.19
N ILE A 361 21.85 -1.97 4.91
CA ILE A 361 22.29 -3.36 4.98
C ILE A 361 21.66 -4.18 3.86
N LYS A 362 22.46 -5.03 3.23
CA LYS A 362 22.02 -6.10 2.34
C LYS A 362 22.40 -7.41 3.00
N LEU A 363 21.40 -8.20 3.37
CA LEU A 363 21.56 -9.46 4.06
C LEU A 363 21.11 -10.61 3.17
N THR A 364 21.96 -11.62 3.06
CA THR A 364 21.58 -12.96 2.59
C THR A 364 21.80 -13.94 3.72
N VAL A 365 20.75 -14.62 4.14
CA VAL A 365 20.79 -15.56 5.25
C VAL A 365 19.67 -16.58 5.15
N ASN A 366 20.00 -17.84 5.37
CA ASN A 366 19.02 -18.88 5.61
C ASN A 366 18.91 -19.11 7.12
N VAL A 367 17.69 -19.20 7.64
CA VAL A 367 17.44 -19.58 9.04
C VAL A 367 16.72 -20.92 9.04
N LEU A 368 17.41 -21.94 9.53
CA LEU A 368 16.88 -23.29 9.70
C LEU A 368 16.55 -23.52 11.17
N ILE A 369 15.27 -23.79 11.46
CA ILE A 369 14.79 -24.14 12.79
C ILE A 369 14.30 -25.59 12.75
N GLU A 370 15.06 -26.52 13.34
CA GLU A 370 14.73 -27.95 13.34
C GLU A 370 13.51 -28.21 14.25
N ASN A 371 12.41 -28.79 13.76
CA ASN A 371 11.12 -28.81 14.48
C ASN A 371 10.80 -30.15 15.14
N GLY A 372 10.34 -30.12 16.41
CA GLY A 372 9.81 -31.32 17.07
C GLY A 372 9.23 -31.21 18.49
N VAL A 373 9.19 -30.05 19.17
CA VAL A 373 8.69 -29.98 20.56
C VAL A 373 7.75 -28.81 20.85
N GLU A 374 6.82 -29.02 21.78
CA GLU A 374 5.93 -28.03 22.39
C GLU A 374 6.74 -26.86 22.97
N GLN A 375 6.51 -25.66 22.46
CA GLN A 375 7.04 -24.42 23.01
C GLN A 375 6.03 -23.87 24.04
N SER A 376 6.51 -23.35 25.17
CA SER A 376 5.67 -22.65 26.13
C SER A 376 5.61 -21.14 25.82
N GLU A 377 4.68 -20.41 26.42
CA GLU A 377 4.61 -18.95 26.24
C GLU A 377 5.90 -18.21 26.63
N ASN A 378 6.64 -18.75 27.59
CA ASN A 378 7.89 -18.19 28.08
C ASN A 378 9.03 -18.36 27.07
N ASP A 379 8.81 -19.16 26.03
CA ASP A 379 9.82 -19.57 25.07
C ASP A 379 9.62 -18.89 23.69
N ALA A 380 8.84 -17.81 23.62
CA ALA A 380 8.49 -17.15 22.36
C ALA A 380 9.53 -16.09 21.93
N HIS A 381 9.98 -16.20 20.68
CA HIS A 381 10.84 -15.23 20.00
C HIS A 381 10.04 -14.05 19.44
N SER A 382 9.49 -13.22 20.31
CA SER A 382 8.66 -12.08 19.90
C SER A 382 9.42 -11.03 19.08
N ASN A 383 10.73 -10.93 19.27
CA ASN A 383 11.61 -10.01 18.52
C ASN A 383 12.25 -10.66 17.29
N GLY A 384 12.03 -11.94 17.01
CA GLY A 384 12.66 -12.62 15.87
C GLY A 384 14.00 -13.27 16.17
N THR A 385 14.37 -14.29 15.38
CA THR A 385 15.73 -14.83 15.30
C THR A 385 16.71 -13.80 14.72
N ILE A 386 16.23 -13.08 13.70
CA ILE A 386 16.90 -11.96 13.04
C ILE A 386 16.07 -10.72 13.34
N TYR A 387 16.72 -9.66 13.82
CA TYR A 387 16.05 -8.44 14.21
C TYR A 387 16.73 -7.21 13.62
N PHE A 388 15.94 -6.27 13.13
CA PHE A 388 16.42 -4.97 12.69
C PHE A 388 15.78 -3.87 13.51
N LYS A 389 16.57 -2.93 14.03
CA LYS A 389 16.00 -1.82 14.78
C LYS A 389 16.67 -0.48 14.55
N ASP A 390 15.89 0.59 14.66
CA ASP A 390 16.39 1.98 14.59
C ASP A 390 17.31 2.18 13.37
N GLY A 391 16.86 1.72 12.21
CA GLY A 391 17.64 1.68 10.98
C GLY A 391 16.79 2.11 9.79
N GLY A 392 17.16 1.63 8.61
CA GLY A 392 16.41 1.79 7.38
C GLY A 392 17.19 1.22 6.22
N LEU A 393 16.61 1.27 5.03
CA LEU A 393 17.20 0.77 3.79
C LEU A 393 17.83 -0.63 3.98
N VAL A 394 17.05 -1.52 4.59
CA VAL A 394 17.37 -2.92 4.85
C VAL A 394 16.85 -3.74 3.66
N GLU A 395 17.73 -4.53 3.05
CA GLU A 395 17.38 -5.48 2.00
C GLU A 395 17.74 -6.90 2.44
N ILE A 396 16.76 -7.79 2.47
CA ILE A 396 16.96 -9.23 2.66
C ILE A 396 16.74 -9.90 1.31
N ASN A 397 17.81 -10.50 0.78
CA ASN A 397 17.84 -11.03 -0.58
C ASN A 397 18.17 -12.53 -0.57
N ASP A 398 17.49 -13.30 -1.42
CA ASP A 398 17.85 -14.69 -1.74
C ASP A 398 17.97 -15.58 -0.49
N SER A 399 16.97 -15.48 0.39
CA SER A 399 17.02 -15.98 1.77
C SER A 399 15.86 -16.91 2.09
N GLU A 400 16.12 -17.98 2.82
CA GLU A 400 15.09 -18.91 3.31
C GLU A 400 14.94 -18.81 4.83
N LEU A 401 13.77 -18.38 5.31
CA LEU A 401 13.48 -18.12 6.71
C LEU A 401 12.41 -19.10 7.19
N THR A 402 12.80 -20.11 7.97
CA THR A 402 11.85 -21.07 8.55
C THR A 402 10.84 -20.33 9.44
N PRO A 403 9.52 -20.37 9.16
CA PRO A 403 8.53 -19.73 10.04
C PRO A 403 8.51 -20.36 11.45
N CYS A 404 8.16 -19.57 12.46
CA CYS A 404 7.97 -20.09 13.82
C CYS A 404 6.67 -20.89 13.94
N LYS A 405 6.63 -21.85 14.87
CA LYS A 405 5.43 -22.62 15.20
C LYS A 405 4.44 -21.80 16.01
N LEU A 406 3.16 -22.14 15.90
CA LEU A 406 2.09 -21.57 16.70
C LEU A 406 2.22 -22.01 18.15
N ILE A 407 2.34 -21.02 19.04
CA ILE A 407 2.41 -21.20 20.49
C ILE A 407 1.14 -20.63 21.11
N ARG A 408 0.60 -21.32 22.12
CA ARG A 408 -0.50 -20.80 22.95
C ARG A 408 -0.10 -20.75 24.41
N ASN A 409 -0.53 -19.71 25.12
CA ASN A 409 -0.36 -19.63 26.57
C ASN A 409 -1.41 -20.46 27.32
N GLU A 410 -1.33 -20.46 28.66
CA GLU A 410 -2.25 -21.17 29.54
C GLU A 410 -3.72 -20.72 29.38
N LYS A 411 -3.95 -19.50 28.90
CA LYS A 411 -5.29 -18.94 28.60
C LYS A 411 -5.80 -19.32 27.21
N GLY A 412 -5.01 -20.06 26.42
CA GLY A 412 -5.32 -20.44 25.04
C GLY A 412 -5.04 -19.34 24.00
N GLU A 413 -4.47 -18.21 24.42
CA GLU A 413 -4.15 -17.07 23.57
C GLU A 413 -2.88 -17.35 22.76
N THR A 414 -2.85 -16.90 21.51
CA THR A 414 -1.66 -17.07 20.66
C THR A 414 -0.53 -16.16 21.12
N VAL A 415 0.67 -16.71 21.24
CA VAL A 415 1.89 -15.98 21.59
C VAL A 415 2.63 -15.55 20.33
N SER A 416 3.17 -14.33 20.32
CA SER A 416 3.90 -13.77 19.19
C SER A 416 5.31 -14.37 19.11
N SER A 417 5.59 -15.14 18.06
CA SER A 417 6.91 -15.71 17.76
C SER A 417 7.24 -15.53 16.27
N TYR A 418 8.45 -15.07 15.96
CA TYR A 418 8.85 -14.78 14.58
C TYR A 418 10.30 -15.18 14.33
N THR A 419 10.65 -15.25 13.05
CA THR A 419 12.02 -15.48 12.57
C THR A 419 12.67 -14.15 12.21
N LEU A 420 11.89 -13.22 11.66
CA LEU A 420 12.24 -11.85 11.33
C LEU A 420 11.41 -10.88 12.18
N GLY A 421 12.08 -10.06 12.98
CA GLY A 421 11.47 -8.91 13.61
C GLY A 421 12.05 -7.60 13.08
N ALA A 422 11.26 -6.53 13.18
CA ALA A 422 11.73 -5.19 12.84
C ALA A 422 11.04 -4.08 13.66
N TYR A 423 11.79 -3.03 13.99
CA TYR A 423 11.29 -1.86 14.73
C TYR A 423 11.96 -0.56 14.29
N ASN A 424 11.20 0.49 13.97
CA ASN A 424 11.74 1.77 13.45
C ASN A 424 12.62 1.57 12.21
N ILE A 425 12.08 0.95 11.16
CA ILE A 425 12.78 0.72 9.88
C ILE A 425 12.07 1.49 8.76
N ASP A 426 12.81 2.36 8.07
CA ASP A 426 12.35 3.05 6.86
C ASP A 426 13.03 2.45 5.62
N GLY A 427 12.27 1.68 4.85
CA GLY A 427 12.76 0.90 3.70
C GLY A 427 13.18 -0.50 4.13
N LEU A 428 12.23 -1.41 4.30
CA LEU A 428 12.49 -2.84 4.48
C LEU A 428 12.09 -3.57 3.19
N LYS A 429 13.04 -4.22 2.52
CA LYS A 429 12.81 -4.95 1.28
C LYS A 429 13.09 -6.43 1.46
N LEU A 430 12.12 -7.27 1.12
CA LEU A 430 12.24 -8.72 1.04
C LEU A 430 12.20 -9.10 -0.44
N LYS A 431 13.32 -9.58 -0.98
CA LYS A 431 13.44 -9.93 -2.40
C LYS A 431 13.87 -11.38 -2.56
N ASN A 432 13.09 -12.16 -3.31
CA ASN A 432 13.33 -13.60 -3.46
C ASN A 432 13.51 -14.29 -2.08
N VAL A 433 12.63 -13.94 -1.13
CA VAL A 433 12.62 -14.54 0.21
C VAL A 433 11.62 -15.69 0.21
N LYS A 434 12.04 -16.82 0.79
CA LYS A 434 11.18 -17.98 1.01
C LYS A 434 10.96 -18.16 2.50
N ALA A 435 9.70 -18.09 2.91
CA ALA A 435 9.28 -18.37 4.28
C ALA A 435 8.02 -19.23 4.24
N VAL A 436 8.19 -20.45 3.72
CA VAL A 436 7.10 -21.36 3.41
C VAL A 436 6.69 -22.15 4.65
N GLY A 437 5.39 -22.25 4.89
CA GLY A 437 4.81 -23.04 5.97
C GLY A 437 3.33 -22.73 6.10
N ASN A 438 2.53 -23.70 6.53
CA ASN A 438 1.08 -23.54 6.66
C ASN A 438 0.57 -23.89 8.06
N LEU A 439 -0.69 -23.57 8.32
CA LEU A 439 -1.36 -23.82 9.58
C LEU A 439 -1.52 -25.31 9.90
N GLU A 440 -1.73 -26.16 8.89
CA GLU A 440 -1.82 -27.62 9.06
C GLU A 440 -0.52 -28.21 9.61
N GLN A 441 0.61 -27.64 9.19
CA GLN A 441 1.94 -27.96 9.71
C GLN A 441 2.19 -27.29 11.06
N GLY A 442 1.28 -26.45 11.57
CA GLY A 442 1.42 -25.74 12.84
C GLY A 442 2.30 -24.49 12.79
N PHE A 443 2.58 -23.95 11.59
CA PHE A 443 3.35 -22.70 11.47
C PHE A 443 2.47 -21.48 11.73
N TRP A 444 3.00 -20.52 12.49
CA TRP A 444 2.36 -19.26 12.82
C TRP A 444 2.77 -18.15 11.85
N GLY A 445 4.07 -17.92 11.68
CA GLY A 445 4.57 -16.75 10.97
C GLY A 445 6.07 -16.63 10.99
N PHE A 446 6.62 -16.05 9.93
CA PHE A 446 8.04 -15.72 9.87
C PHE A 446 8.32 -14.27 10.30
N MET A 447 7.38 -13.34 10.14
CA MET A 447 7.60 -11.92 10.38
C MET A 447 6.58 -11.31 11.34
N GLY A 448 7.06 -10.46 12.25
CA GLY A 448 6.26 -9.58 13.09
C GLY A 448 7.02 -8.29 13.38
N SER A 449 6.41 -7.14 13.15
CA SER A 449 7.13 -5.86 13.19
C SER A 449 6.25 -4.70 13.66
N ASN A 450 6.89 -3.61 14.07
CA ASN A 450 6.24 -2.36 14.43
C ASN A 450 7.03 -1.18 13.86
N PHE A 451 6.37 -0.04 13.66
CA PHE A 451 7.03 1.18 13.18
C PHE A 451 7.85 0.93 11.90
N ILE A 452 7.15 0.55 10.84
CA ILE A 452 7.76 0.27 9.53
C ILE A 452 7.27 1.30 8.53
N LYS A 453 8.20 1.92 7.80
CA LYS A 453 7.88 2.73 6.62
C LYS A 453 8.45 2.04 5.38
N ASN A 454 7.70 2.05 4.29
CA ASN A 454 8.08 1.49 3.00
C ASN A 454 8.52 0.01 3.09
N LEU A 455 7.56 -0.86 3.39
CA LEU A 455 7.77 -2.32 3.31
C LEU A 455 7.55 -2.81 1.88
N GLU A 456 8.51 -3.51 1.30
CA GLU A 456 8.40 -4.11 -0.03
C GLU A 456 8.66 -5.62 0.05
N THR A 457 7.76 -6.42 -0.53
CA THR A 457 7.93 -7.86 -0.72
C THR A 457 7.84 -8.16 -2.22
N ILE A 458 8.93 -8.64 -2.80
CA ILE A 458 9.09 -8.76 -4.26
C ILE A 458 9.58 -10.17 -4.59
N ASP A 459 8.97 -10.81 -5.59
CA ASP A 459 9.36 -12.12 -6.11
C ASP A 459 9.53 -13.18 -5.00
N SER A 460 8.69 -13.12 -3.95
CA SER A 460 8.86 -13.90 -2.72
C SER A 460 7.73 -14.90 -2.49
N ASN A 461 7.97 -15.92 -1.69
CA ASN A 461 6.94 -16.86 -1.23
C ASN A 461 6.97 -16.90 0.30
N VAL A 462 5.97 -16.31 0.93
CA VAL A 462 5.95 -16.10 2.37
C VAL A 462 4.63 -16.54 2.98
N ASN A 463 4.68 -17.14 4.18
CA ASN A 463 3.46 -17.67 4.79
C ASN A 463 2.48 -16.60 5.30
N ARG A 464 2.97 -15.39 5.58
CA ARG A 464 2.16 -14.22 5.97
C ARG A 464 2.98 -12.94 5.97
N ILE A 465 2.34 -11.78 5.95
CA ILE A 465 2.98 -10.51 6.31
C ILE A 465 2.25 -9.94 7.52
N ASP A 466 2.96 -9.61 8.61
CA ASP A 466 2.34 -9.06 9.82
C ASP A 466 3.11 -7.85 10.36
N VAL A 467 2.43 -6.70 10.36
CA VAL A 467 2.90 -5.45 10.96
C VAL A 467 1.90 -5.02 12.01
N HIS A 468 2.28 -5.11 13.28
CA HIS A 468 1.37 -4.89 14.41
C HIS A 468 0.84 -3.47 14.44
N PHE A 469 1.75 -2.49 14.53
CA PHE A 469 1.37 -1.09 14.60
C PHE A 469 2.33 -0.19 13.81
N TYR A 470 1.76 0.91 13.30
CA TYR A 470 2.47 1.96 12.59
C TYR A 470 3.22 1.50 11.33
N LEU A 471 2.49 0.86 10.42
CA LEU A 471 2.92 0.69 9.03
C LEU A 471 2.70 2.00 8.25
N ARG A 472 3.66 2.41 7.43
CA ARG A 472 3.43 3.42 6.39
C ARG A 472 3.92 2.92 5.05
N ASN A 473 3.01 2.75 4.10
CA ASN A 473 3.26 2.17 2.78
C ASN A 473 3.71 0.70 2.82
N ILE A 474 3.04 -0.14 2.04
CA ILE A 474 3.41 -1.53 1.80
C ILE A 474 3.21 -1.86 0.32
N THR A 475 4.18 -2.55 -0.28
CA THR A 475 4.09 -3.04 -1.64
C THR A 475 4.37 -4.54 -1.69
N GLY A 476 3.45 -5.32 -2.27
CA GLY A 476 3.69 -6.70 -2.67
C GLY A 476 3.70 -6.81 -4.19
N ARG A 477 4.71 -7.47 -4.78
CA ARG A 477 4.77 -7.74 -6.21
C ARG A 477 5.23 -9.15 -6.51
N ASN A 478 4.57 -9.85 -7.43
CA ASN A 478 4.94 -11.19 -7.87
C ASN A 478 5.17 -12.15 -6.68
N THR A 479 4.28 -12.11 -5.70
CA THR A 479 4.50 -12.73 -4.40
C THR A 479 3.40 -13.72 -4.06
N GLU A 480 3.79 -14.84 -3.46
CA GLU A 480 2.87 -15.82 -2.88
C GLU A 480 2.70 -15.55 -1.39
N ILE A 481 1.46 -15.52 -0.92
CA ILE A 481 1.07 -15.25 0.47
C ILE A 481 0.31 -16.47 1.02
N GLY A 482 0.78 -16.99 2.16
CA GLY A 482 0.21 -18.13 2.85
C GLY A 482 -1.09 -17.87 3.63
N ASP A 483 -1.48 -18.87 4.45
CA ASP A 483 -2.79 -19.01 5.08
C ASP A 483 -3.28 -17.81 5.90
N PHE A 484 -2.37 -17.06 6.51
CA PHE A 484 -2.72 -15.91 7.35
C PHE A 484 -2.84 -14.59 6.58
N GLY A 485 -2.46 -14.55 5.31
CA GLY A 485 -2.63 -13.34 4.52
C GLY A 485 -1.70 -12.20 4.94
N ILE A 486 -2.17 -10.97 4.74
CA ILE A 486 -1.47 -9.72 5.02
C ILE A 486 -2.22 -8.97 6.12
N LEU A 487 -1.58 -8.83 7.29
CA LEU A 487 -2.12 -8.18 8.48
C LEU A 487 -1.36 -6.90 8.78
N PHE A 488 -2.05 -5.76 8.87
CA PHE A 488 -1.40 -4.49 9.24
C PHE A 488 -2.31 -3.48 9.94
N ALA A 489 -1.71 -2.51 10.64
CA ALA A 489 -2.34 -1.25 11.01
C ALA A 489 -1.41 -0.07 10.73
N GLY A 490 -1.94 1.03 10.19
CA GLY A 490 -1.09 2.12 9.72
C GLY A 490 -1.72 3.14 8.77
N SER A 491 -0.94 3.62 7.81
CA SER A 491 -1.30 4.68 6.85
C SER A 491 -0.56 4.55 5.51
N GLY A 492 -0.88 5.41 4.55
CA GLY A 492 -0.13 5.54 3.30
C GLY A 492 -0.73 4.75 2.14
N ILE A 493 0.08 4.02 1.38
CA ILE A 493 -0.38 3.24 0.22
C ILE A 493 -0.08 1.77 0.41
N ALA A 494 -1.10 0.92 0.40
CA ALA A 494 -0.99 -0.52 0.37
C ALA A 494 -1.24 -0.99 -1.06
N LYS A 495 -0.19 -1.41 -1.77
CA LYS A 495 -0.25 -1.81 -3.18
C LYS A 495 0.16 -3.26 -3.37
N PHE A 496 -0.70 -4.04 -4.00
CA PHE A 496 -0.49 -5.45 -4.26
C PHE A 496 -0.73 -5.73 -5.74
N ASP A 497 0.29 -6.21 -6.44
CA ASP A 497 0.24 -6.47 -7.87
C ASP A 497 0.80 -7.86 -8.18
N ASN A 498 0.05 -8.65 -8.94
CA ASN A 498 0.40 -10.03 -9.27
C ASN A 498 0.69 -10.86 -8.01
N ILE A 499 -0.35 -11.03 -7.18
CA ILE A 499 -0.28 -11.79 -5.93
C ILE A 499 -1.00 -13.11 -6.09
N ASN A 500 -0.39 -14.19 -5.57
CA ASN A 500 -1.08 -15.44 -5.33
C ASN A 500 -1.34 -15.56 -3.82
N SER A 501 -2.56 -15.84 -3.41
CA SER A 501 -2.88 -16.04 -1.99
C SER A 501 -3.69 -17.30 -1.79
N ASN A 502 -3.38 -18.06 -0.74
CA ASN A 502 -4.22 -19.15 -0.26
C ASN A 502 -4.89 -18.83 1.09
N SER A 503 -4.86 -17.57 1.53
CA SER A 503 -5.46 -17.17 2.79
C SER A 503 -6.98 -17.15 2.75
N PHE A 504 -7.65 -17.43 3.88
CA PHE A 504 -9.08 -17.12 4.02
C PHE A 504 -9.35 -15.61 4.10
N THR A 505 -8.38 -14.80 4.53
CA THR A 505 -8.50 -13.34 4.49
C THR A 505 -7.24 -12.74 3.88
N VAL A 506 -7.32 -12.28 2.63
CA VAL A 506 -6.12 -11.85 1.88
C VAL A 506 -5.49 -10.62 2.54
N ILE A 507 -6.31 -9.59 2.81
CA ILE A 507 -5.90 -8.39 3.54
C ILE A 507 -6.80 -8.20 4.75
N GLN A 508 -6.18 -8.05 5.92
CA GLN A 508 -6.87 -7.73 7.16
C GLN A 508 -6.19 -6.56 7.86
N THR A 509 -6.96 -5.51 8.15
CA THR A 509 -6.49 -4.52 9.10
C THR A 509 -6.56 -5.08 10.52
N ARG A 510 -5.52 -4.88 11.31
CA ARG A 510 -5.41 -5.50 12.63
C ARG A 510 -6.50 -5.05 13.59
N ASP A 511 -7.27 -6.03 14.07
CA ASP A 511 -8.41 -5.81 14.95
C ASP A 511 -7.98 -5.30 16.32
N ASP A 512 -6.90 -5.86 16.87
CA ASP A 512 -6.32 -5.44 18.14
C ASP A 512 -5.75 -4.02 18.17
N TYR A 513 -5.65 -3.36 17.01
CA TYR A 513 -5.30 -1.94 16.83
C TYR A 513 -6.43 -1.12 16.17
N GLY A 514 -7.67 -1.56 16.29
CA GLY A 514 -8.85 -0.82 15.85
C GLY A 514 -9.02 -0.78 14.33
N CYS A 515 -8.54 -1.80 13.60
CA CYS A 515 -8.66 -1.87 12.13
C CYS A 515 -8.18 -0.59 11.41
N TYR A 516 -7.15 0.08 11.94
CA TYR A 516 -6.71 1.39 11.47
C TYR A 516 -5.88 1.30 10.19
N TRP A 517 -6.37 1.89 9.10
CA TRP A 517 -5.62 2.12 7.86
C TRP A 517 -5.95 3.47 7.23
N ASP A 518 -5.16 4.51 7.51
CA ASP A 518 -5.31 5.82 6.91
C ASP A 518 -4.57 5.94 5.56
N GLY A 519 -5.15 5.33 4.53
CA GLY A 519 -4.46 5.21 3.25
C GLY A 519 -5.25 4.54 2.14
N ASP A 520 -4.66 4.48 0.96
CA ASP A 520 -5.23 3.77 -0.18
C ASP A 520 -4.88 2.28 -0.11
N ILE A 521 -5.80 1.43 -0.57
CA ILE A 521 -5.59 0.00 -0.79
C ILE A 521 -5.80 -0.28 -2.27
N ILE A 522 -4.78 -0.83 -2.93
CA ILE A 522 -4.75 -1.10 -4.37
C ILE A 522 -4.37 -2.56 -4.56
N ILE A 523 -5.23 -3.33 -5.21
CA ILE A 523 -5.03 -4.76 -5.51
C ILE A 523 -5.28 -4.96 -7.01
N GLU A 524 -4.25 -5.39 -7.73
CA GLU A 524 -4.34 -5.72 -9.15
C GLU A 524 -3.78 -7.13 -9.39
N ASN A 525 -4.41 -7.89 -10.30
CA ASN A 525 -3.92 -9.20 -10.72
C ASN A 525 -3.78 -10.18 -9.52
N LEU A 526 -4.88 -10.41 -8.80
CA LEU A 526 -4.90 -11.35 -7.67
C LEU A 526 -5.39 -12.73 -8.12
N ASN A 527 -4.59 -13.77 -7.89
CA ASN A 527 -5.07 -15.16 -7.92
C ASN A 527 -5.28 -15.65 -6.50
N TRP A 528 -6.54 -15.89 -6.13
CA TRP A 528 -6.93 -16.27 -4.79
C TRP A 528 -7.44 -17.70 -4.75
N SER A 529 -6.64 -18.61 -4.21
CA SER A 529 -6.96 -20.04 -4.12
C SER A 529 -7.54 -20.36 -2.74
N ILE A 530 -8.83 -20.67 -2.67
CA ILE A 530 -9.48 -21.01 -1.40
C ILE A 530 -9.12 -22.45 -1.01
N PRO A 531 -8.41 -22.68 0.12
CA PRO A 531 -7.93 -24.01 0.49
C PRO A 531 -9.05 -24.91 1.02
N LYS A 532 -8.85 -26.22 0.83
CA LYS A 532 -9.72 -27.30 1.31
C LYS A 532 -9.43 -27.54 2.80
N ASN A 533 -10.26 -27.03 3.70
CA ASN A 533 -10.24 -27.38 5.13
C ASN A 533 -8.93 -27.08 5.91
N GLY A 534 -8.55 -25.81 6.05
CA GLY A 534 -7.50 -25.41 7.02
C GLY A 534 -8.04 -24.78 8.31
N MET A 535 -9.18 -24.08 8.22
CA MET A 535 -9.81 -23.42 9.36
C MET A 535 -11.30 -23.76 9.39
N LYS A 536 -11.89 -23.88 10.58
CA LYS A 536 -13.35 -23.92 10.79
C LYS A 536 -13.98 -22.55 10.49
N THR A 537 -13.63 -21.93 9.36
CA THR A 537 -14.20 -20.65 8.94
C THR A 537 -15.31 -20.94 7.95
N THR A 538 -16.44 -20.25 8.14
CA THR A 538 -17.55 -20.25 7.19
C THR A 538 -17.45 -19.10 6.20
N GLU A 539 -16.37 -18.30 6.27
CA GLU A 539 -16.20 -17.06 5.53
C GLU A 539 -14.78 -16.93 4.96
N ALA A 540 -14.70 -16.31 3.78
CA ALA A 540 -13.47 -15.88 3.14
C ALA A 540 -13.61 -14.41 2.72
N ASN A 541 -12.61 -13.57 2.99
CA ASN A 541 -12.66 -12.12 2.78
C ASN A 541 -11.48 -11.64 1.95
N LEU A 542 -11.71 -10.81 0.93
CA LEU A 542 -10.61 -10.22 0.17
C LEU A 542 -9.99 -9.06 0.98
N VAL A 543 -10.81 -8.10 1.42
CA VAL A 543 -10.43 -7.06 2.38
C VAL A 543 -11.37 -7.09 3.59
N SER A 544 -10.80 -7.16 4.79
CA SER A 544 -11.56 -7.19 6.05
C SER A 544 -11.17 -6.09 7.02
N PHE A 545 -12.18 -5.32 7.46
CA PHE A 545 -12.14 -4.38 8.57
C PHE A 545 -13.03 -4.91 9.70
N SER A 546 -12.61 -6.03 10.28
CA SER A 546 -13.37 -6.73 11.30
C SER A 546 -12.74 -6.53 12.68
N ASP A 547 -13.35 -5.69 13.52
CA ASP A 547 -13.01 -5.60 14.95
C ASP A 547 -14.27 -5.47 15.83
N VAL A 548 -14.10 -5.93 17.06
CA VAL A 548 -15.11 -6.30 18.05
C VAL A 548 -14.64 -5.96 19.45
N LEU A 549 -13.91 -4.86 19.73
CA LEU A 549 -13.49 -4.58 21.11
C LEU A 549 -13.66 -3.11 21.52
N ASN A 550 -14.26 -2.94 22.71
CA ASN A 550 -14.65 -1.65 23.27
C ASN A 550 -13.46 -0.93 23.92
N VAL A 551 -12.43 -0.60 23.12
CA VAL A 551 -11.19 0.04 23.57
C VAL A 551 -10.91 1.33 22.80
N ASP A 552 -10.43 2.33 23.53
CA ASP A 552 -10.04 3.60 22.95
C ASP A 552 -8.57 3.56 22.46
N HIS A 553 -8.34 3.48 21.15
CA HIS A 553 -7.00 3.25 20.58
C HIS A 553 -6.06 4.48 20.50
N GLY A 554 -6.50 5.67 20.90
CA GLY A 554 -5.76 6.95 20.71
C GLY A 554 -5.96 7.68 19.36
N TYR A 555 -6.67 7.11 18.38
CA TYR A 555 -7.05 7.73 17.10
C TYR A 555 -8.47 7.34 16.63
N ASP A 556 -9.01 8.11 15.67
CA ASP A 556 -10.23 7.75 14.94
C ASP A 556 -10.04 6.49 14.09
N PHE A 557 -11.11 5.73 13.89
CA PHE A 557 -11.09 4.51 13.09
C PHE A 557 -11.16 4.87 11.61
N ILE A 558 -10.23 4.32 10.82
CA ILE A 558 -10.13 4.64 9.39
C ILE A 558 -10.02 3.34 8.61
N PHE A 559 -10.98 3.06 7.73
CA PHE A 559 -11.05 1.82 6.96
C PHE A 559 -10.53 1.98 5.52
N GLY A 560 -9.52 2.83 5.34
CA GLY A 560 -9.01 3.24 4.05
C GLY A 560 -9.62 4.55 3.54
N ARG A 561 -8.86 5.24 2.70
CA ARG A 561 -9.26 6.44 1.95
C ARG A 561 -9.90 6.06 0.63
N ASN A 562 -9.27 5.15 -0.09
CA ASN A 562 -9.78 4.58 -1.33
C ASN A 562 -9.40 3.10 -1.41
N ILE A 563 -10.29 2.28 -1.98
CA ILE A 563 -10.05 0.86 -2.24
C ILE A 563 -10.25 0.61 -3.74
N TYR A 564 -9.20 0.13 -4.41
CA TYR A 564 -9.21 -0.23 -5.82
C TYR A 564 -8.83 -1.70 -5.97
N ILE A 565 -9.72 -2.49 -6.56
CA ILE A 565 -9.54 -3.93 -6.75
C ILE A 565 -9.87 -4.26 -8.20
N GLU A 566 -8.92 -4.80 -8.94
CA GLU A 566 -9.11 -5.13 -10.35
C GLU A 566 -8.42 -6.45 -10.73
N LYS A 567 -9.05 -7.22 -11.64
CA LYS A 567 -8.55 -8.50 -12.16
C LYS A 567 -8.29 -9.51 -11.05
N VAL A 568 -9.36 -9.98 -10.42
CA VAL A 568 -9.29 -11.00 -9.37
C VAL A 568 -9.79 -12.32 -9.91
N ASN A 569 -8.96 -13.36 -9.87
CA ASN A 569 -9.33 -14.73 -10.17
C ASN A 569 -9.41 -15.53 -8.87
N ILE A 570 -10.60 -15.97 -8.50
CA ILE A 570 -10.85 -16.75 -7.28
C ILE A 570 -11.05 -18.21 -7.67
N ASN A 571 -10.21 -19.09 -7.16
CA ASN A 571 -10.21 -20.51 -7.49
C ASN A 571 -10.56 -21.33 -6.25
N PHE A 572 -11.64 -22.11 -6.34
CA PHE A 572 -11.97 -23.10 -5.33
C PHE A 572 -11.31 -24.43 -5.71
N ASN A 573 -10.37 -24.89 -4.88
CA ASN A 573 -9.67 -26.15 -5.12
C ASN A 573 -10.61 -27.38 -5.06
N GLU A 574 -11.74 -27.26 -4.35
CA GLU A 574 -12.89 -28.16 -4.43
C GLU A 574 -14.19 -27.36 -4.31
N PRO A 575 -15.31 -27.81 -4.94
CA PRO A 575 -16.59 -27.11 -4.83
C PRO A 575 -17.09 -27.09 -3.39
N ASN A 576 -16.85 -25.97 -2.70
CA ASN A 576 -17.36 -25.72 -1.35
C ASN A 576 -18.34 -24.54 -1.38
N GLU A 577 -19.62 -24.88 -1.53
CA GLU A 577 -20.72 -23.91 -1.55
C GLU A 577 -21.04 -23.35 -0.15
N SER A 578 -20.40 -23.85 0.92
CA SER A 578 -20.65 -23.41 2.31
C SER A 578 -19.79 -22.21 2.72
N ILE A 579 -18.74 -21.88 1.98
CA ILE A 579 -17.88 -20.72 2.27
C ILE A 579 -18.56 -19.45 1.74
N TYR A 580 -18.86 -18.52 2.65
CA TYR A 580 -19.36 -17.19 2.31
C TYR A 580 -18.20 -16.30 1.86
N LEU A 581 -18.24 -15.87 0.61
CA LEU A 581 -17.19 -15.07 -0.01
C LEU A 581 -17.54 -13.58 0.02
N ASN A 582 -16.68 -12.77 0.62
CA ASN A 582 -16.83 -11.34 0.75
C ASN A 582 -15.69 -10.58 0.05
N LEU A 583 -16.00 -9.53 -0.72
CA LEU A 583 -14.97 -8.68 -1.32
C LEU A 583 -14.51 -7.61 -0.34
N VAL A 584 -15.42 -6.77 0.14
CA VAL A 584 -15.13 -5.76 1.17
C VAL A 584 -16.05 -5.97 2.36
N ARG A 585 -15.48 -6.48 3.45
CA ARG A 585 -16.22 -6.76 4.68
C ARG A 585 -15.93 -5.73 5.77
N ASN A 586 -16.99 -5.14 6.30
CA ASN A 586 -16.94 -4.31 7.48
C ASN A 586 -17.96 -4.77 8.52
N THR A 587 -17.49 -5.13 9.71
CA THR A 587 -18.37 -5.59 10.81
C THR A 587 -18.22 -4.73 12.07
N TYR A 588 -17.55 -3.59 11.97
CA TYR A 588 -17.30 -2.73 13.12
C TYR A 588 -18.62 -2.29 13.77
N ASN A 589 -18.70 -2.40 15.09
CA ASN A 589 -19.84 -1.99 15.89
C ASN A 589 -19.44 -0.79 16.74
N LYS A 590 -20.06 0.37 16.53
CA LYS A 590 -19.74 1.56 17.35
C LYS A 590 -20.25 1.36 18.77
N THR A 591 -19.36 1.11 19.72
CA THR A 591 -19.71 1.15 21.14
C THR A 591 -19.73 2.60 21.66
N LEU A 592 -20.49 2.83 22.73
CA LEU A 592 -20.58 4.10 23.45
C LEU A 592 -19.23 4.45 24.07
N ASN A 593 -18.39 5.20 23.33
CA ASN A 593 -17.44 6.24 23.80
C ASN A 593 -16.48 6.70 22.66
N ALA A 594 -16.88 7.78 21.97
CA ALA A 594 -16.09 8.96 21.60
C ALA A 594 -15.07 8.98 20.43
N ARG A 595 -14.97 7.98 19.54
CA ARG A 595 -14.15 8.09 18.31
C ARG A 595 -14.98 7.96 17.03
N GLN A 596 -14.61 8.70 16.00
CA GLN A 596 -15.30 8.68 14.72
C GLN A 596 -14.79 7.51 13.87
N VAL A 597 -15.69 6.89 13.11
CA VAL A 597 -15.36 5.86 12.12
C VAL A 597 -15.44 6.49 10.75
N TYR A 598 -14.41 6.33 9.93
CA TYR A 598 -14.37 6.83 8.56
C TYR A 598 -14.31 5.68 7.56
N TYR A 599 -15.22 5.72 6.59
CA TYR A 599 -15.26 4.81 5.46
C TYR A 599 -14.55 5.41 4.24
N PRO A 600 -14.11 4.57 3.28
CA PRO A 600 -13.50 5.04 2.04
C PRO A 600 -14.37 6.05 1.27
N ASP A 601 -13.73 7.01 0.62
CA ASP A 601 -14.39 7.90 -0.35
C ASP A 601 -14.72 7.13 -1.63
N ASN A 602 -13.84 6.21 -2.03
CA ASN A 602 -14.02 5.35 -3.20
C ASN A 602 -13.81 3.87 -2.88
N ILE A 603 -14.67 3.02 -3.42
CA ILE A 603 -14.49 1.57 -3.48
C ILE A 603 -14.77 1.18 -4.93
N ILE A 604 -13.76 0.80 -5.68
CA ILE A 604 -13.91 0.40 -7.08
C ILE A 604 -13.43 -1.03 -7.21
N VAL A 605 -14.35 -1.93 -7.59
CA VAL A 605 -14.07 -3.35 -7.80
C VAL A 605 -14.47 -3.75 -9.20
N LYS A 606 -13.53 -4.28 -9.97
CA LYS A 606 -13.74 -4.65 -11.38
C LYS A 606 -13.20 -6.03 -11.70
N GLN A 607 -13.88 -6.74 -12.60
CA GLN A 607 -13.38 -7.97 -13.21
C GLN A 607 -13.00 -9.03 -12.17
N VAL A 608 -13.99 -9.47 -11.38
CA VAL A 608 -13.82 -10.55 -10.41
C VAL A 608 -14.44 -11.82 -10.98
N LYS A 609 -13.59 -12.83 -11.22
CA LYS A 609 -13.97 -14.11 -11.79
C LYS A 609 -13.80 -15.25 -10.80
N ILE A 610 -14.77 -16.17 -10.79
CA ILE A 610 -14.78 -17.33 -9.89
C ILE A 610 -14.73 -18.62 -10.69
N ASN A 611 -13.84 -19.51 -10.30
CA ASN A 611 -13.71 -20.87 -10.83
C ASN A 611 -13.83 -21.90 -9.72
N GLY A 612 -14.33 -23.10 -10.06
CA GLY A 612 -14.32 -24.26 -9.16
C GLY A 612 -15.56 -24.41 -8.25
N ARG A 613 -16.56 -23.55 -8.35
CA ARG A 613 -17.88 -23.74 -7.72
C ARG A 613 -19.01 -23.11 -8.57
N LYS A 614 -20.28 -23.43 -8.26
CA LYS A 614 -21.43 -22.91 -9.02
C LYS A 614 -21.86 -21.52 -8.58
N THR A 615 -21.63 -21.18 -7.31
CA THR A 615 -21.99 -19.87 -6.76
C THR A 615 -20.87 -18.84 -6.90
N GLY A 616 -21.19 -17.60 -7.25
CA GLY A 616 -20.20 -16.51 -7.26
C GLY A 616 -20.02 -15.86 -5.88
N VAL A 617 -19.62 -14.59 -5.84
CA VAL A 617 -19.40 -13.85 -4.58
C VAL A 617 -20.72 -13.65 -3.83
N ASN A 618 -20.72 -13.90 -2.51
CA ASN A 618 -21.90 -13.71 -1.67
C ASN A 618 -22.14 -12.23 -1.37
N GLN A 619 -21.13 -11.52 -0.85
CA GLN A 619 -21.24 -10.10 -0.54
C GLN A 619 -20.13 -9.29 -1.18
N TYR A 620 -20.51 -8.25 -1.91
CA TYR A 620 -19.57 -7.32 -2.48
C TYR A 620 -19.17 -6.29 -1.43
N LEU A 621 -20.19 -5.81 -0.70
CA LEU A 621 -20.05 -4.80 0.33
C LEU A 621 -21.06 -5.04 1.46
N ALA A 622 -20.53 -5.14 2.68
CA ALA A 622 -21.31 -5.06 3.89
C ALA A 622 -20.86 -3.86 4.73
N ILE A 623 -21.79 -2.94 5.01
CA ILE A 623 -21.56 -1.77 5.86
C ILE A 623 -22.47 -1.83 7.07
N LYS A 624 -21.89 -1.65 8.24
CA LYS A 624 -22.60 -1.59 9.51
C LYS A 624 -22.64 -0.15 10.03
N ASP A 625 -23.81 0.25 10.52
CA ASP A 625 -24.12 1.56 11.11
C ASP A 625 -23.70 2.77 10.23
N PRO A 626 -24.07 2.81 8.94
CA PRO A 626 -23.70 3.92 8.05
C PRO A 626 -24.19 5.29 8.57
N GLU A 627 -25.24 5.33 9.38
CA GLU A 627 -25.72 6.55 10.03
C GLU A 627 -24.72 7.16 11.03
N ASN A 628 -23.85 6.34 11.62
CA ASN A 628 -22.86 6.74 12.64
C ASN A 628 -21.44 6.84 12.07
N ALA A 629 -21.26 6.42 10.82
CA ALA A 629 -20.04 6.49 10.04
C ALA A 629 -19.84 7.89 9.45
N ALA A 630 -18.60 8.33 9.35
CA ALA A 630 -18.20 9.54 8.66
C ALA A 630 -17.54 9.24 7.32
N ASN A 631 -17.53 10.24 6.46
CA ASN A 631 -16.75 10.28 5.24
C ASN A 631 -15.73 11.45 5.33
N TYR A 632 -14.65 11.42 4.54
CA TYR A 632 -13.60 12.44 4.58
C TYR A 632 -13.91 13.73 3.84
N SER A 633 -14.78 13.66 2.85
CA SER A 633 -15.20 14.81 2.06
C SER A 633 -15.83 15.87 2.97
N LYS A 634 -15.17 17.03 3.06
CA LYS A 634 -15.59 18.20 3.87
C LYS A 634 -16.81 18.93 3.32
N ASP A 635 -17.51 18.35 2.35
CA ASP A 635 -18.63 19.00 1.68
C ASP A 635 -19.89 18.92 2.56
N LYS A 636 -19.83 19.60 3.71
CA LYS A 636 -20.81 19.63 4.82
C LYS A 636 -22.17 20.23 4.44
N ASN A 637 -22.30 20.75 3.22
CA ASN A 637 -23.55 21.29 2.69
C ASN A 637 -24.47 20.16 2.21
N ILE A 638 -24.83 19.25 3.12
CA ILE A 638 -25.82 18.21 2.85
C ILE A 638 -27.14 18.67 3.48
N TYR A 639 -28.12 18.99 2.64
CA TYR A 639 -29.45 19.39 3.09
C TYR A 639 -30.27 18.15 3.44
N TYR A 640 -30.64 18.04 4.71
CA TYR A 640 -31.53 17.00 5.23
C TYR A 640 -32.94 17.58 5.34
N ASN A 641 -33.87 17.18 4.46
CA ASN A 641 -35.29 17.33 4.81
C ASN A 641 -35.72 16.07 5.57
N GLN A 642 -36.26 16.26 6.78
CA GLN A 642 -36.61 15.19 7.71
C GLN A 642 -37.84 14.37 7.27
N ARG A 643 -38.46 14.68 6.12
CA ARG A 643 -39.65 13.99 5.61
C ARG A 643 -39.59 13.81 4.09
N HIS A 644 -39.66 12.55 3.66
CA HIS A 644 -40.25 12.03 2.41
C HIS A 644 -39.81 12.56 1.04
N PHE A 645 -38.79 13.41 0.90
CA PHE A 645 -38.29 13.83 -0.41
C PHE A 645 -36.89 13.29 -0.70
N VAL A 646 -36.83 12.05 -1.18
CA VAL A 646 -35.61 11.31 -1.55
C VAL A 646 -34.94 11.87 -2.84
N ASN A 647 -35.56 12.84 -3.51
CA ASN A 647 -35.14 13.34 -4.83
C ASN A 647 -33.86 14.21 -4.84
N VAL A 648 -33.20 14.43 -3.70
CA VAL A 648 -31.98 15.26 -3.60
C VAL A 648 -30.97 14.65 -2.62
N LEU A 649 -30.76 13.33 -2.67
CA LEU A 649 -29.68 12.72 -1.89
C LEU A 649 -28.32 13.17 -2.47
N LYS A 650 -27.64 14.07 -1.78
CA LYS A 650 -26.24 14.40 -2.10
C LYS A 650 -25.34 13.32 -1.49
N HIS A 651 -24.80 12.45 -2.33
CA HIS A 651 -23.88 11.40 -1.91
C HIS A 651 -22.50 11.98 -1.56
N ASN A 652 -21.78 11.34 -0.63
CA ASN A 652 -20.43 11.73 -0.20
C ASN A 652 -19.37 10.64 -0.39
N ALA A 653 -19.76 9.45 -0.86
CA ALA A 653 -18.86 8.38 -1.26
C ALA A 653 -19.31 7.76 -2.59
N ASN A 654 -18.38 7.14 -3.32
CA ASN A 654 -18.63 6.55 -4.63
C ASN A 654 -18.10 5.11 -4.71
N TYR A 655 -19.01 4.14 -4.76
CA TYR A 655 -18.72 2.71 -4.78
C TYR A 655 -19.17 2.11 -6.12
N ILE A 656 -18.29 1.39 -6.81
CA ILE A 656 -18.52 0.83 -8.14
C ILE A 656 -18.12 -0.63 -8.14
N PHE A 657 -19.02 -1.49 -8.62
CA PHE A 657 -18.80 -2.92 -8.83
C PHE A 657 -19.17 -3.27 -10.28
N GLU A 658 -18.20 -3.74 -11.05
CA GLU A 658 -18.31 -3.97 -12.49
C GLU A 658 -17.79 -5.37 -12.84
N ASP A 659 -18.56 -6.15 -13.61
CA ASP A 659 -18.17 -7.48 -14.09
C ASP A 659 -17.75 -8.46 -12.98
N VAL A 660 -18.45 -8.42 -11.84
CA VAL A 660 -18.23 -9.32 -10.69
C VAL A 660 -19.15 -10.54 -10.80
N ASP A 661 -18.59 -11.74 -10.75
CA ASP A 661 -19.38 -12.97 -10.76
C ASP A 661 -20.22 -13.09 -9.46
N THR A 662 -21.54 -13.22 -9.58
CA THR A 662 -22.50 -13.22 -8.45
C THR A 662 -22.81 -14.60 -7.91
N LEU A 663 -23.25 -14.64 -6.64
CA LEU A 663 -24.02 -15.75 -6.09
C LEU A 663 -25.08 -16.23 -7.10
N ASN A 664 -25.08 -17.54 -7.39
CA ASN A 664 -26.08 -18.21 -8.20
C ASN A 664 -26.87 -19.15 -7.30
N LYS A 665 -27.75 -18.57 -6.49
CA LYS A 665 -28.55 -19.25 -5.47
C LYS A 665 -29.89 -18.55 -5.38
N ASP A 666 -30.95 -19.33 -5.13
CA ASP A 666 -32.28 -18.80 -4.86
C ASP A 666 -32.21 -17.73 -3.75
N ALA A 667 -32.77 -16.55 -4.04
CA ALA A 667 -32.77 -15.43 -3.10
C ALA A 667 -33.72 -15.70 -1.92
N ASP A 668 -33.28 -15.39 -0.70
CA ASP A 668 -34.07 -15.50 0.51
C ASP A 668 -34.05 -14.17 1.26
N ASN A 669 -35.20 -13.50 1.36
CA ASN A 669 -35.30 -12.22 2.06
C ASN A 669 -35.09 -12.34 3.58
N THR A 670 -35.18 -13.55 4.15
CA THR A 670 -34.87 -13.83 5.55
C THR A 670 -33.37 -14.00 5.78
N ASN A 671 -32.58 -14.27 4.73
CA ASN A 671 -31.13 -14.37 4.78
C ASN A 671 -30.45 -13.21 4.03
N GLN A 672 -30.41 -12.03 4.66
CA GLN A 672 -29.71 -10.87 4.08
C GLN A 672 -28.19 -11.06 3.96
N LEU A 673 -27.62 -12.17 4.44
CA LEU A 673 -26.22 -12.50 4.20
C LEU A 673 -25.94 -12.81 2.72
N ASP A 674 -26.98 -13.16 1.95
CA ASP A 674 -26.87 -13.43 0.51
C ASP A 674 -26.98 -12.17 -0.36
N ALA A 675 -27.18 -10.99 0.24
CA ALA A 675 -27.26 -9.73 -0.50
C ALA A 675 -25.86 -9.26 -0.93
N CYS A 676 -25.69 -8.99 -2.23
CA CYS A 676 -24.44 -8.46 -2.77
C CYS A 676 -24.09 -7.09 -2.15
N ILE A 677 -25.10 -6.25 -1.89
CA ILE A 677 -24.97 -5.00 -1.13
C ILE A 677 -25.85 -5.09 0.11
N ARG A 678 -25.22 -5.02 1.28
CA ARG A 678 -25.90 -5.05 2.58
C ARG A 678 -25.55 -3.83 3.41
N LEU A 679 -26.54 -2.98 3.67
CA LEU A 679 -26.39 -1.81 4.53
C LEU A 679 -27.20 -2.03 5.81
N MET A 680 -26.55 -2.13 6.96
CA MET A 680 -27.18 -2.46 8.24
C MET A 680 -27.30 -1.20 9.09
N THR A 681 -28.53 -0.79 9.42
CA THR A 681 -28.84 0.38 10.25
C THR A 681 -29.56 -0.01 11.53
N SER A 682 -29.52 0.84 12.55
CA SER A 682 -30.36 0.72 13.75
C SER A 682 -31.78 1.29 13.56
N ASP A 683 -32.77 0.73 14.27
CA ASP A 683 -34.20 1.14 14.18
C ASP A 683 -34.49 2.57 14.68
N VAL A 684 -33.55 3.19 15.39
CA VAL A 684 -33.64 4.53 16.01
C VAL A 684 -32.73 5.57 15.36
N SER A 685 -32.21 5.27 14.16
CA SER A 685 -31.11 6.00 13.52
C SER A 685 -31.42 7.46 13.17
N LYS A 686 -30.47 8.36 13.50
CA LYS A 686 -30.49 9.79 13.11
C LYS A 686 -29.27 10.11 12.27
N TYR A 687 -29.47 10.30 10.97
CA TYR A 687 -28.44 10.82 10.07
C TYR A 687 -28.08 12.27 10.45
N THR A 688 -26.79 12.57 10.42
CA THR A 688 -26.19 13.88 10.69
C THR A 688 -25.42 14.37 9.47
N GLU A 689 -24.95 15.62 9.46
CA GLU A 689 -24.12 16.17 8.39
C GLU A 689 -22.86 15.36 8.06
N ASN A 690 -22.37 14.55 9.00
CA ASN A 690 -21.18 13.73 8.81
C ASN A 690 -21.50 12.31 8.35
N SER A 691 -22.76 11.87 8.36
CA SER A 691 -23.13 10.48 8.09
C SER A 691 -22.72 10.02 6.69
N LEU A 692 -22.42 8.72 6.54
CA LEU A 692 -22.11 8.12 5.23
C LEU A 692 -23.38 8.05 4.36
N LEU A 693 -23.31 8.61 3.15
CA LEU A 693 -24.35 8.62 2.12
C LEU A 693 -23.73 8.15 0.81
N PRO A 694 -23.57 6.84 0.58
CA PRO A 694 -22.83 6.34 -0.56
C PRO A 694 -23.68 6.36 -1.83
N LYS A 695 -23.07 6.72 -2.96
CA LYS A 695 -23.53 6.30 -4.29
C LYS A 695 -22.92 4.93 -4.60
N ILE A 696 -23.74 3.96 -4.95
CA ILE A 696 -23.35 2.58 -5.23
C ILE A 696 -23.79 2.24 -6.65
N THR A 697 -22.85 1.88 -7.51
CA THR A 697 -23.10 1.49 -8.91
C THR A 697 -22.75 0.02 -9.10
N LEU A 698 -23.69 -0.74 -9.66
CA LEU A 698 -23.54 -2.13 -10.06
C LEU A 698 -23.73 -2.22 -11.57
N GLU A 699 -22.72 -2.70 -12.30
CA GLU A 699 -22.71 -2.74 -13.77
C GLU A 699 -22.42 -4.16 -14.28
N GLY A 700 -23.25 -4.66 -15.21
CA GLY A 700 -23.03 -5.95 -15.87
C GLY A 700 -23.16 -7.18 -14.94
N ILE A 701 -23.99 -7.08 -13.90
CA ILE A 701 -24.10 -8.07 -12.82
C ILE A 701 -25.24 -9.06 -13.10
N SER A 702 -24.96 -10.36 -13.03
CA SER A 702 -25.92 -11.42 -13.43
C SER A 702 -27.03 -11.75 -12.42
N GLN A 703 -26.83 -11.48 -11.13
CA GLN A 703 -27.82 -11.65 -10.07
C GLN A 703 -27.60 -10.64 -8.95
N VAL A 704 -28.42 -9.59 -8.93
CA VAL A 704 -28.37 -8.53 -7.93
C VAL A 704 -29.41 -8.79 -6.84
N TYR A 705 -28.95 -9.03 -5.62
CA TYR A 705 -29.77 -8.97 -4.40
C TYR A 705 -29.32 -7.77 -3.56
N LEU A 706 -30.18 -6.75 -3.45
CA LEU A 706 -29.94 -5.58 -2.62
C LEU A 706 -30.66 -5.69 -1.28
N ALA A 707 -29.94 -5.43 -0.20
CA ALA A 707 -30.49 -5.20 1.13
C ALA A 707 -30.02 -3.83 1.66
N PRO A 708 -30.49 -2.70 1.07
CA PRO A 708 -30.17 -1.37 1.58
C PRO A 708 -30.84 -1.11 2.94
N ASN A 709 -31.87 -1.89 3.30
CA ASN A 709 -32.66 -1.70 4.51
C ASN A 709 -33.06 -0.21 4.63
N ARG A 710 -32.92 0.37 5.82
CA ARG A 710 -33.24 1.78 6.08
C ARG A 710 -32.06 2.71 5.88
N ALA A 711 -30.98 2.24 5.23
CA ALA A 711 -29.85 3.10 4.94
C ALA A 711 -30.20 4.12 3.85
N ARG A 712 -29.65 5.32 4.01
CA ARG A 712 -29.65 6.35 2.96
C ARG A 712 -28.48 6.10 2.02
N ALA A 713 -28.78 5.62 0.83
CA ALA A 713 -27.82 5.40 -0.24
C ALA A 713 -28.48 5.70 -1.60
N ASP A 714 -27.67 6.08 -2.57
CA ASP A 714 -28.07 6.23 -3.97
C ASP A 714 -27.54 5.03 -4.76
N ILE A 715 -28.41 4.11 -5.14
CA ILE A 715 -28.02 2.83 -5.75
C ILE A 715 -28.46 2.80 -7.20
N GLU A 716 -27.50 2.63 -8.11
CA GLU A 716 -27.72 2.46 -9.55
C GLU A 716 -27.31 1.05 -9.96
N VAL A 717 -28.24 0.33 -10.56
CA VAL A 717 -28.04 -1.01 -11.11
C VAL A 717 -28.23 -0.92 -12.61
N ASN A 718 -27.16 -1.11 -13.37
CA ASN A 718 -27.09 -0.87 -14.79
C ASN A 718 -26.81 -2.17 -15.54
N ASN A 719 -27.55 -2.42 -16.62
CA ASN A 719 -27.35 -3.56 -17.51
C ASN A 719 -27.21 -4.90 -16.77
N SER A 720 -27.97 -5.06 -15.69
CA SER A 720 -27.82 -6.13 -14.72
C SER A 720 -29.16 -6.83 -14.47
N ASP A 721 -29.09 -8.06 -13.99
CA ASP A 721 -30.22 -8.89 -13.68
C ASP A 721 -30.48 -8.88 -12.17
N THR A 722 -31.64 -8.36 -11.75
CA THR A 722 -32.02 -8.17 -10.34
C THR A 722 -32.93 -9.29 -9.85
N SER A 723 -32.54 -9.93 -8.75
CA SER A 723 -33.30 -11.01 -8.11
C SER A 723 -34.21 -10.50 -7.00
N LEU A 724 -33.73 -9.55 -6.17
CA LEU A 724 -34.44 -9.13 -4.96
C LEU A 724 -33.97 -7.75 -4.47
N VAL A 725 -34.89 -6.92 -3.97
CA VAL A 725 -34.59 -5.61 -3.36
C VAL A 725 -35.36 -5.45 -2.04
N VAL A 726 -34.63 -5.38 -0.93
CA VAL A 726 -35.19 -5.32 0.44
C VAL A 726 -34.76 -4.03 1.16
N GLY A 727 -35.63 -3.03 1.13
CA GLY A 727 -35.47 -1.76 1.85
C GLY A 727 -36.21 -1.69 3.20
N TYR A 728 -36.99 -2.69 3.56
CA TYR A 728 -37.76 -2.70 4.81
C TYR A 728 -37.05 -3.52 5.90
N PHE A 729 -36.75 -2.89 7.04
CA PHE A 729 -36.26 -3.55 8.26
C PHE A 729 -36.80 -2.81 9.50
N GLY A 730 -38.00 -3.16 9.95
CA GLY A 730 -38.65 -2.48 11.09
C GLY A 730 -39.21 -1.08 10.79
N GLY A 731 -39.19 -0.63 9.53
CA GLY A 731 -39.83 0.60 9.05
C GLY A 731 -39.40 1.00 7.64
N ASP A 732 -39.80 2.21 7.22
CA ASP A 732 -39.69 2.68 5.82
C ASP A 732 -38.25 2.73 5.28
N ALA A 733 -38.12 2.39 4.00
CA ALA A 733 -36.90 2.51 3.21
C ALA A 733 -36.52 3.98 3.02
N LEU A 734 -35.21 4.28 2.99
CA LEU A 734 -34.69 5.64 2.85
C LEU A 734 -33.70 5.81 1.69
N SER A 735 -33.45 4.75 0.92
CA SER A 735 -32.55 4.76 -0.24
C SER A 735 -33.26 5.17 -1.53
N CYS A 736 -32.47 5.66 -2.49
CA CYS A 736 -32.82 5.68 -3.90
C CYS A 736 -32.28 4.41 -4.55
N VAL A 737 -33.11 3.69 -5.30
CA VAL A 737 -32.69 2.54 -6.09
C VAL A 737 -33.19 2.73 -7.52
N ARG A 738 -32.26 2.75 -8.48
CA ARG A 738 -32.54 2.86 -9.92
C ARG A 738 -32.07 1.61 -10.63
N LEU A 739 -32.96 1.00 -11.40
CA LEU A 739 -32.64 -0.10 -12.31
C LEU A 739 -32.66 0.43 -13.74
N ASN A 740 -31.53 0.41 -14.43
CA ASN A 740 -31.35 0.93 -15.78
C ASN A 740 -30.93 -0.19 -16.73
N GLY A 741 -31.81 -0.58 -17.65
CA GLY A 741 -31.59 -1.75 -18.51
C GLY A 741 -31.66 -3.08 -17.74
N GLY A 742 -31.26 -4.17 -18.40
CA GLY A 742 -31.26 -5.51 -17.80
C GLY A 742 -32.65 -6.06 -17.49
N SER A 743 -32.75 -6.91 -16.47
CA SER A 743 -34.03 -7.55 -16.11
C SER A 743 -34.27 -7.69 -14.61
N ILE A 744 -35.55 -7.79 -14.21
CA ILE A 744 -35.95 -8.33 -12.91
C ILE A 744 -36.30 -9.79 -13.12
N GLN A 745 -35.50 -10.69 -12.53
CA GLN A 745 -35.63 -12.14 -12.71
C GLN A 745 -35.52 -12.92 -11.38
N PRO A 746 -36.48 -12.72 -10.45
CA PRO A 746 -36.49 -13.37 -9.14
C PRO A 746 -36.59 -14.89 -9.26
N ASP A 747 -35.63 -15.58 -8.65
CA ASP A 747 -35.73 -16.98 -8.25
C ASP A 747 -35.58 -17.06 -6.74
N LEU A 748 -36.67 -17.40 -6.05
CA LEU A 748 -36.77 -17.24 -4.60
C LEU A 748 -36.77 -18.61 -3.91
N ALA A 749 -36.08 -18.71 -2.78
CA ALA A 749 -36.09 -19.93 -1.96
C ALA A 749 -37.47 -20.13 -1.30
N LYS A 750 -38.15 -19.02 -0.99
CA LYS A 750 -39.48 -18.95 -0.40
C LYS A 750 -40.22 -17.75 -0.96
N LEU A 751 -41.53 -17.86 -1.10
CA LEU A 751 -42.34 -16.77 -1.61
C LEU A 751 -42.26 -15.53 -0.72
N THR A 752 -41.89 -14.41 -1.31
CA THR A 752 -41.80 -13.11 -0.65
C THR A 752 -41.99 -11.98 -1.67
N ASP A 753 -42.14 -10.74 -1.18
CA ASP A 753 -42.18 -9.56 -2.04
C ASP A 753 -40.78 -9.30 -2.63
N VAL A 754 -40.69 -9.20 -3.95
CA VAL A 754 -39.45 -9.02 -4.72
C VAL A 754 -38.87 -7.61 -4.57
N ILE A 755 -39.75 -6.61 -4.52
CA ILE A 755 -39.39 -5.21 -4.32
C ILE A 755 -40.10 -4.70 -3.07
N GLN A 756 -39.31 -4.37 -2.04
CA GLN A 756 -39.78 -3.87 -0.75
C GLN A 756 -39.17 -2.49 -0.48
N MET A 757 -39.70 -1.45 -1.14
CA MET A 757 -39.12 -0.10 -1.13
C MET A 757 -40.10 0.98 -0.64
N THR A 758 -41.09 0.63 0.18
CA THR A 758 -42.04 1.60 0.75
C THR A 758 -41.32 2.73 1.49
N GLY A 759 -41.58 3.99 1.11
CA GLY A 759 -40.96 5.20 1.66
C GLY A 759 -39.68 5.68 0.95
N GLY A 760 -38.99 4.80 0.21
CA GLY A 760 -37.80 5.11 -0.58
C GLY A 760 -38.12 5.38 -2.05
N LEU A 761 -37.19 5.97 -2.80
CA LEU A 761 -37.35 6.16 -4.26
C LEU A 761 -36.94 4.88 -4.99
N PHE A 762 -37.83 4.38 -5.84
CA PHE A 762 -37.55 3.24 -6.72
C PHE A 762 -37.87 3.62 -8.17
N GLU A 763 -36.89 3.46 -9.05
CA GLU A 763 -37.01 3.79 -10.47
C GLU A 763 -36.62 2.62 -11.36
N MET A 764 -37.34 2.44 -12.47
CA MET A 764 -37.02 1.48 -13.52
C MET A 764 -36.99 2.19 -14.87
N ASN A 765 -35.90 2.01 -15.62
CA ASN A 765 -35.71 2.57 -16.94
C ASN A 765 -35.23 1.49 -17.92
N GLY A 766 -36.07 1.12 -18.89
CA GLY A 766 -35.69 0.13 -19.91
C GLY A 766 -35.52 -1.31 -19.38
N VAL A 767 -36.22 -1.66 -18.30
CA VAL A 767 -36.08 -2.95 -17.60
C VAL A 767 -37.09 -3.98 -18.12
N THR A 768 -36.66 -5.23 -18.31
CA THR A 768 -37.56 -6.36 -18.59
C THR A 768 -37.93 -7.10 -17.31
N VAL A 769 -39.22 -7.33 -17.02
CA VAL A 769 -39.67 -8.05 -15.82
C VAL A 769 -40.10 -9.47 -16.18
N LYS A 770 -39.48 -10.47 -15.54
CA LYS A 770 -39.77 -11.89 -15.72
C LYS A 770 -40.65 -12.44 -14.58
N PRO A 771 -41.36 -13.57 -14.80
CA PRO A 771 -42.15 -14.20 -13.75
C PRO A 771 -41.30 -14.61 -12.55
N ILE A 772 -41.91 -14.60 -11.36
CA ILE A 772 -41.29 -15.16 -10.16
C ILE A 772 -41.08 -16.65 -10.36
N LYS A 773 -39.88 -17.13 -9.99
CA LYS A 773 -39.61 -18.54 -9.78
C LYS A 773 -39.50 -18.85 -8.30
N ILE A 774 -39.94 -20.04 -7.91
CA ILE A 774 -39.68 -20.64 -6.60
C ILE A 774 -38.84 -21.89 -6.83
N SER A 775 -37.58 -21.83 -6.41
CA SER A 775 -36.57 -22.87 -6.65
C SER A 775 -36.59 -23.41 -8.08
N GLY A 776 -36.45 -22.49 -9.04
CA GLY A 776 -36.41 -22.79 -10.48
C GLY A 776 -37.78 -22.91 -11.17
N ASN A 777 -38.88 -23.07 -10.42
CA ASN A 777 -40.21 -23.28 -10.99
C ASN A 777 -40.99 -21.98 -11.12
N VAL A 778 -41.50 -21.68 -12.32
CA VAL A 778 -42.30 -20.47 -12.59
C VAL A 778 -43.60 -20.49 -11.77
N ASN A 779 -43.85 -19.41 -11.02
CA ASN A 779 -45.06 -19.18 -10.24
C ASN A 779 -45.77 -17.91 -10.73
N LEU A 780 -46.68 -18.06 -11.69
CA LEU A 780 -47.43 -16.94 -12.28
C LEU A 780 -48.49 -16.38 -11.33
N ASP A 781 -49.15 -17.23 -10.54
CA ASP A 781 -50.25 -16.84 -9.66
C ASP A 781 -49.79 -15.79 -8.64
N ASP A 782 -48.62 -16.01 -8.02
CA ASP A 782 -48.08 -15.06 -7.04
C ASP A 782 -47.29 -13.92 -7.68
N THR A 783 -46.83 -14.05 -8.94
CA THR A 783 -46.09 -12.99 -9.65
C THR A 783 -46.85 -11.66 -9.59
N MET A 784 -48.17 -11.71 -9.75
CA MET A 784 -49.02 -10.52 -9.78
C MET A 784 -49.13 -9.76 -8.44
N SER A 785 -48.96 -10.46 -7.32
CA SER A 785 -49.09 -9.86 -5.99
C SER A 785 -47.74 -9.59 -5.31
N LYS A 786 -46.68 -10.29 -5.75
CA LYS A 786 -45.37 -10.32 -5.07
C LYS A 786 -44.25 -9.58 -5.79
N LEU A 787 -44.42 -9.13 -7.04
CA LEU A 787 -43.41 -8.31 -7.72
C LEU A 787 -43.13 -6.97 -7.01
N GLY A 788 -44.12 -6.43 -6.29
CA GLY A 788 -43.89 -5.30 -5.38
C GLY A 788 -43.97 -3.90 -6.00
N PHE A 789 -44.20 -3.76 -7.30
CA PHE A 789 -44.35 -2.44 -7.96
C PHE A 789 -45.75 -2.19 -8.56
N PHE A 790 -46.59 -3.21 -8.68
CA PHE A 790 -48.04 -3.06 -8.90
C PHE A 790 -48.79 -4.16 -8.14
N THR A 791 -50.11 -4.00 -8.01
CA THR A 791 -51.02 -5.03 -7.54
C THR A 791 -52.25 -5.11 -8.43
N ALA A 792 -52.65 -6.33 -8.79
CA ALA A 792 -53.89 -6.63 -9.50
C ALA A 792 -54.70 -7.64 -8.68
N VAL A 793 -56.00 -7.42 -8.53
CA VAL A 793 -56.94 -8.36 -7.87
C VAL A 793 -57.82 -9.04 -8.92
N ALA A 794 -58.38 -10.21 -8.58
CA ALA A 794 -59.17 -11.00 -9.53
C ALA A 794 -60.37 -10.22 -10.06
N ASN A 795 -60.64 -10.29 -11.36
CA ASN A 795 -61.71 -9.56 -12.05
C ASN A 795 -61.59 -8.02 -11.93
N ALA A 796 -60.41 -7.48 -11.65
CA ALA A 796 -60.25 -6.04 -11.52
C ALA A 796 -60.46 -5.30 -12.85
N THR A 797 -61.16 -4.18 -12.74
CA THR A 797 -61.31 -3.18 -13.81
C THR A 797 -60.18 -2.14 -13.80
N ALA A 798 -59.30 -2.17 -12.79
CA ALA A 798 -58.15 -1.30 -12.64
C ALA A 798 -57.00 -2.02 -11.91
N VAL A 799 -55.75 -1.65 -12.21
CA VAL A 799 -54.52 -2.10 -11.53
C VAL A 799 -53.92 -0.92 -10.78
N THR A 800 -53.37 -1.16 -9.58
CA THR A 800 -52.77 -0.12 -8.75
C THR A 800 -51.25 -0.23 -8.80
N PHE A 801 -50.57 0.82 -9.21
CA PHE A 801 -49.11 0.92 -9.10
C PHE A 801 -48.71 1.28 -7.67
N LYS A 802 -47.66 0.65 -7.16
CA LYS A 802 -47.00 1.08 -5.92
C LYS A 802 -46.06 2.26 -6.25
N TYR A 803 -45.55 2.93 -5.21
CA TYR A 803 -44.71 4.12 -5.35
C TYR A 803 -43.44 3.87 -6.21
N GLY A 804 -43.20 4.71 -7.22
CA GLY A 804 -41.99 4.66 -8.06
C GLY A 804 -42.14 5.35 -9.41
N ASN A 805 -41.03 5.45 -10.16
CA ASN A 805 -41.00 5.98 -11.53
C ASN A 805 -40.63 4.86 -12.51
N TYR A 806 -41.51 4.56 -13.47
CA TYR A 806 -41.33 3.45 -14.40
C TYR A 806 -41.37 3.98 -15.84
N THR A 807 -40.30 3.78 -16.60
CA THR A 807 -40.19 4.23 -18.00
C THR A 807 -39.60 3.11 -18.85
N GLY A 808 -40.26 2.78 -19.96
CA GLY A 808 -39.77 1.75 -20.87
C GLY A 808 -39.69 0.36 -20.24
N VAL A 809 -40.56 0.05 -19.27
CA VAL A 809 -40.60 -1.27 -18.64
C VAL A 809 -41.37 -2.24 -19.52
N ASP A 810 -40.78 -3.40 -19.81
CA ASP A 810 -41.41 -4.47 -20.58
C ASP A 810 -41.73 -5.66 -19.67
N LEU A 811 -42.88 -6.29 -19.88
CA LEU A 811 -43.30 -7.46 -19.11
C LEU A 811 -43.15 -8.72 -19.98
N ASP A 812 -42.61 -9.79 -19.40
CA ASP A 812 -42.56 -11.09 -20.07
C ASP A 812 -43.96 -11.50 -20.57
N PRO A 813 -44.09 -12.04 -21.80
CA PRO A 813 -45.38 -12.41 -22.38
C PRO A 813 -46.22 -13.34 -21.51
N ARG A 814 -45.60 -14.16 -20.66
CA ARG A 814 -46.31 -15.05 -19.73
C ARG A 814 -47.02 -14.27 -18.62
N ILE A 815 -46.43 -13.17 -18.15
CA ILE A 815 -47.08 -12.27 -17.18
C ILE A 815 -48.28 -11.62 -17.86
N LEU A 816 -48.09 -11.05 -19.06
CA LEU A 816 -49.17 -10.41 -19.81
C LEU A 816 -50.32 -11.35 -20.14
N SER A 817 -50.03 -12.57 -20.60
CA SER A 817 -51.05 -13.58 -20.89
C SER A 817 -51.81 -14.02 -19.64
N HIS A 818 -51.12 -14.12 -18.50
CA HIS A 818 -51.76 -14.45 -17.23
C HIS A 818 -52.63 -13.28 -16.73
N MET A 819 -52.16 -12.04 -16.87
CA MET A 819 -52.94 -10.83 -16.58
C MET A 819 -54.23 -10.78 -17.40
N ASP A 820 -54.17 -11.04 -18.71
CA ASP A 820 -55.34 -11.07 -19.59
C ASP A 820 -56.34 -12.17 -19.23
N SER A 821 -55.90 -13.23 -18.54
CA SER A 821 -56.79 -14.29 -18.02
C SER A 821 -57.43 -13.97 -16.67
N PHE A 822 -56.93 -12.94 -15.97
CA PHE A 822 -57.25 -12.64 -14.57
C PHE A 822 -57.90 -11.26 -14.36
N ALA A 823 -57.61 -10.30 -15.24
CA ALA A 823 -58.12 -8.94 -15.26
C ALA A 823 -58.78 -8.60 -16.60
N THR A 824 -59.52 -7.48 -16.66
CA THR A 824 -60.12 -7.04 -17.93
C THR A 824 -59.05 -6.59 -18.93
N LYS A 825 -59.27 -6.85 -20.23
CA LYS A 825 -58.34 -6.45 -21.30
C LYS A 825 -57.96 -4.97 -21.27
N ALA A 826 -58.95 -4.11 -20.97
CA ALA A 826 -58.73 -2.67 -20.80
C ALA A 826 -57.79 -2.33 -19.63
N ALA A 827 -57.85 -3.09 -18.53
CA ALA A 827 -56.94 -2.91 -17.40
C ALA A 827 -55.52 -3.36 -17.76
N THR A 828 -55.35 -4.49 -18.44
CA THR A 828 -54.03 -4.97 -18.89
C THR A 828 -53.38 -4.02 -19.90
N ASP A 829 -54.13 -3.59 -20.91
CA ASP A 829 -53.61 -2.67 -21.96
C ASP A 829 -53.23 -1.31 -21.36
N LYS A 830 -53.97 -0.84 -20.35
CA LYS A 830 -53.62 0.36 -19.58
C LYS A 830 -52.29 0.18 -18.84
N VAL A 831 -52.10 -0.93 -18.12
CA VAL A 831 -50.83 -1.22 -17.42
C VAL A 831 -49.66 -1.25 -18.39
N PHE A 832 -49.81 -1.96 -19.50
CA PHE A 832 -48.77 -2.07 -20.51
C PHE A 832 -48.44 -0.71 -21.14
N SER A 833 -49.45 0.09 -21.45
CA SER A 833 -49.25 1.45 -21.95
C SER A 833 -48.56 2.34 -20.91
N GLU A 834 -48.96 2.27 -19.64
CA GLU A 834 -48.40 3.10 -18.56
C GLU A 834 -46.97 2.71 -18.20
N LEU A 835 -46.59 1.43 -18.28
CA LEU A 835 -45.20 0.97 -18.11
C LEU A 835 -44.29 1.38 -19.27
N LYS A 836 -44.84 1.47 -20.49
CA LYS A 836 -44.10 1.90 -21.70
C LYS A 836 -44.01 3.41 -21.85
N SER A 837 -45.02 4.16 -21.41
CA SER A 837 -45.03 5.61 -21.44
C SER A 837 -44.42 6.19 -20.15
N ASN A 838 -43.61 7.25 -20.23
CA ASN A 838 -43.08 7.91 -19.04
C ASN A 838 -44.23 8.56 -18.23
N ARG A 839 -44.65 7.94 -17.13
CA ARG A 839 -45.63 8.50 -16.19
C ARG A 839 -45.08 8.57 -14.77
N LEU A 840 -44.85 9.80 -14.31
CA LEU A 840 -44.77 10.17 -12.89
C LEU A 840 -46.11 9.84 -12.22
N THR A 841 -46.18 8.70 -11.52
CA THR A 841 -47.37 8.37 -10.73
C THR A 841 -47.11 8.75 -9.27
N ARG A 842 -47.09 10.05 -8.97
CA ARG A 842 -47.28 10.51 -7.59
C ARG A 842 -48.73 10.24 -7.21
N TYR A 843 -49.00 9.13 -6.54
CA TYR A 843 -50.31 8.88 -5.93
C TYR A 843 -50.27 9.04 -4.42
N TRP A 844 -51.34 9.67 -3.96
CA TRP A 844 -51.58 10.27 -2.66
C TRP A 844 -52.11 9.23 -1.67
N GLU A 845 -51.70 9.30 -0.41
CA GLU A 845 -52.49 8.72 0.68
C GLU A 845 -53.24 9.80 1.44
N ALA A 846 -54.56 9.70 1.39
CA ALA A 846 -55.46 10.45 2.26
C ALA A 846 -55.25 10.00 3.70
N THR A 847 -54.50 10.76 4.48
CA THR A 847 -54.63 10.70 5.93
C THR A 847 -55.70 11.71 6.34
N GLY A 848 -56.63 11.26 7.18
CA GLY A 848 -57.91 11.95 7.45
C GLY A 848 -57.85 13.32 8.13
N ASN A 849 -56.72 14.03 8.13
CA ASN A 849 -56.56 15.34 8.75
C ASN A 849 -55.61 16.26 7.96
N GLY A 850 -56.14 16.98 6.96
CA GLY A 850 -55.58 18.26 6.48
C GLY A 850 -54.42 18.19 5.47
N TYR A 851 -54.56 18.97 4.39
CA TYR A 851 -53.62 19.06 3.27
C TYR A 851 -52.43 19.97 3.59
N THR A 852 -51.20 19.52 3.29
CA THR A 852 -50.08 20.43 3.00
C THR A 852 -49.12 19.79 2.00
N ILE A 853 -48.71 20.59 1.00
CA ILE A 853 -47.85 20.25 -0.14
C ILE A 853 -46.44 19.84 0.31
#